data_AF-A0A6P8FQ28-F1
#
_entry.id   AF-A0A6P8FQ28-F1
#
_cell.length_a   1.000
_cell.length_b   1.000
_cell.length_c   1.000
_cell.angle_alpha   90.00
_cell.angle_beta   90.00
_cell.angle_gamma   90.00
#
_symmetry.space_group_name_H-M   'P 1'
#
loop_
_entity.id
_entity.type
_entity.pdbx_description
1 polymer ?
#
loop_
_entity_poly.entity_id
_entity_poly.type
_entity_poly.pdbx_seq_one_letter_code
_entity_poly.pdbx_strand_id
1 'polypeptide(L)'
;MGTLHEMVQEAASAHCNRIAVTFNNGTETGVSTLTYEELLSASNGLTNLFRSSSLQNEHVIGLFCYPDVNLPLWVLSILQLPSAYLPLNPEVPSVQTVRILDRCKLTYCCIQNELFQQFQTDFSGHLTFDICAEWPTQNLTLVRIHGRPSTEDQNNGMKAEKKAQGQEVLSNSVIKTSALMTDCQRQLAYALHTSGTTGQPKIVRVPHCCIVSNIRHLRALFEVTADDVVFLASPLTFDPSVVEMFLALTSGAQLLIVPTVIKRMPSRLAQALFTRHRTTILQATPTLLGRFGRRVLQQEVLSAGSSLRVLALGGEACPSPALLRSWRQEGNCTRIFNLYGTTEVSCWATYHRLSEMDPAHLTTDSVPLGEPLMDTVVEVRDDKGQLVTEGEGQVFIGGQDRVCLLDDEESPVPGTMRATGDWVTIRDAQLFYLGRKDRLVKRHGQQLHLDAVQQVVESLTEVEACAVRFCEGNKLVAFIVPSPSRTEALSTASSAHQGDQDLSKPNKDPVSSSPSTSINHGNPAVSSDDHQRESGGDGAIAPAGLQRSIQRRLSDLLPGHAIPDSLVFIPTLPLTSHGKVALGELKMMYERHRERLRTQKNKLSPDTLRKRLQILWKETLGLSEDVPVGAESNFLLSGGDSLQALRFCDSISVVTGISSAGLLEVVLDGSYSDILSHVTMATFPEELDLDTHVASKRQYSDSNSPIPPKRQIDPFMAVTSIRPVGVALASDTRIVGYVVRRAGEVVKIGHTHASENISTTEKTTKSNWMNTSPSNECVIQQIESAKTALTTPVDKNDENEKPPHMSGPPKNSSDSVPCAASALQTGTSKDSLSLRVRWSSDTGRCVDASPVLLVESVSGAATVFIGSHSHRMQALDLGSGELRWERVLGERLESSAAISACGTLVVVGCYDGQVYFLRVDSGETWWTFETKDAVKSSPAVDPVTGLVIVGSHDGHVYALNPELKSCVWKHHCGGGGVFSSPCLHPTLRLLFAATLQGRLLCLSSATGAPVWTHSGEVPFFSSPCCSSSCVFIGSVDRNISGFSHMGEMLWQFTTNGPVFSSPCVVSAPPASNQRLVCGSHDGCVYSLSCTDGSLLWKFQTAGKLYSSPFAFHRLPGGRQTLVAVASTDGTVWVLNGEDGTVCASLSLPGELFSSPVVWEQTLVLGCRNDYVYCLELTQDPVMKSA
;
A
#
# COMPACT_ATOMS: atom_id res chain seq x y z
N MET A 1 -5.47 50.17 7.64
CA MET A 1 -5.18 48.73 7.48
C MET A 1 -5.95 48.26 6.26
N GLY A 2 -5.31 47.59 5.30
CA GLY A 2 -6.01 46.95 4.17
C GLY A 2 -6.26 45.47 4.41
N THR A 3 -7.30 44.93 3.76
CA THR A 3 -7.65 43.51 3.63
C THR A 3 -6.64 42.75 2.74
N LEU A 4 -6.81 41.43 2.63
CA LEU A 4 -5.96 40.63 1.74
C LEU A 4 -6.14 40.99 0.27
N HIS A 5 -7.38 41.22 -0.20
CA HIS A 5 -7.62 41.53 -1.62
C HIS A 5 -7.09 42.93 -1.98
N GLU A 6 -7.21 43.92 -1.08
CA GLU A 6 -6.64 45.26 -1.27
C GLU A 6 -5.10 45.20 -1.36
N MET A 7 -4.44 44.38 -0.54
CA MET A 7 -2.98 44.17 -0.63
C MET A 7 -2.55 43.49 -1.94
N VAL A 8 -3.38 42.63 -2.54
CA VAL A 8 -3.11 42.07 -3.87
C VAL A 8 -3.36 43.10 -4.97
N GLN A 9 -4.39 43.94 -4.84
CA GLN A 9 -4.63 45.07 -5.76
C GLN A 9 -3.48 46.09 -5.75
N GLU A 10 -2.94 46.41 -4.56
CA GLU A 10 -1.75 47.25 -4.39
C GLU A 10 -0.54 46.64 -5.13
N ALA A 11 -0.22 45.36 -4.88
CA ALA A 11 0.88 44.67 -5.55
C ALA A 11 0.71 44.59 -7.07
N ALA A 12 -0.51 44.28 -7.55
CA ALA A 12 -0.83 44.20 -8.97
C ALA A 12 -0.68 45.55 -9.68
N SER A 13 -0.96 46.68 -9.01
CA SER A 13 -0.79 48.01 -9.59
C SER A 13 0.68 48.33 -9.95
N ALA A 14 1.63 47.72 -9.23
CA ALA A 14 3.07 47.83 -9.50
C ALA A 14 3.61 46.73 -10.44
N HIS A 15 2.89 45.62 -10.58
CA HIS A 15 3.40 44.38 -11.19
C HIS A 15 2.44 43.72 -12.19
N CYS A 16 1.52 44.49 -12.80
CA CYS A 16 0.43 44.00 -13.66
C CYS A 16 0.84 42.93 -14.69
N ASN A 17 1.95 43.15 -15.40
CA ASN A 17 2.47 42.27 -16.46
C ASN A 17 3.27 41.05 -15.94
N ARG A 18 3.51 40.92 -14.63
CA ARG A 18 4.22 39.76 -14.07
C ARG A 18 3.27 38.58 -13.88
N ILE A 19 3.81 37.36 -13.95
CA ILE A 19 3.05 36.14 -13.67
C ILE A 19 2.69 36.10 -12.19
N ALA A 20 1.39 36.09 -11.88
CA ALA A 20 0.87 36.00 -10.52
C ALA A 20 0.75 34.54 -10.06
N VAL A 21 0.33 33.65 -10.95
CA VAL A 21 0.16 32.22 -10.66
C VAL A 21 0.57 31.36 -11.86
N THR A 22 1.24 30.25 -11.57
CA THR A 22 1.57 29.18 -12.50
C THR A 22 1.05 27.86 -11.96
N PHE A 23 0.23 27.17 -12.73
CA PHE A 23 -0.12 25.77 -12.54
C PHE A 23 0.70 24.90 -13.50
N ASN A 24 1.28 23.81 -13.01
CA ASN A 24 1.97 22.83 -13.84
C ASN A 24 1.45 21.43 -13.50
N ASN A 25 0.84 20.74 -14.47
CA ASN A 25 0.20 19.44 -14.26
C ASN A 25 1.17 18.25 -14.15
N GLY A 26 2.48 18.48 -14.34
CA GLY A 26 3.54 17.48 -14.35
C GLY A 26 4.22 17.26 -15.71
N THR A 27 3.73 17.88 -16.80
CA THR A 27 4.35 17.79 -18.14
C THR A 27 4.95 19.12 -18.62
N GLU A 28 5.68 19.09 -19.74
CA GLU A 28 6.26 20.30 -20.32
C GLU A 28 5.22 21.23 -20.95
N THR A 29 4.18 20.65 -21.54
CA THR A 29 3.11 21.34 -22.27
C THR A 29 1.91 21.70 -21.39
N GLY A 30 1.74 21.04 -20.25
CA GLY A 30 0.65 21.26 -19.30
C GLY A 30 0.92 22.36 -18.28
N VAL A 31 1.42 23.51 -18.75
CA VAL A 31 1.65 24.71 -17.93
C VAL A 31 0.60 25.75 -18.26
N SER A 32 -0.06 26.28 -17.24
CA SER A 32 -1.04 27.37 -17.36
C SER A 32 -0.64 28.50 -16.41
N THR A 33 -0.75 29.74 -16.89
CA THR A 33 -0.29 30.93 -16.15
C THR A 33 -1.33 32.03 -16.23
N LEU A 34 -1.43 32.86 -15.18
CA LEU A 34 -2.14 34.13 -15.22
C LEU A 34 -1.20 35.24 -14.73
N THR A 35 -1.19 36.36 -15.44
CA THR A 35 -0.59 37.61 -14.98
C THR A 35 -1.42 38.27 -13.88
N TYR A 36 -0.85 39.25 -13.17
CA TYR A 36 -1.59 40.05 -12.19
C TYR A 36 -2.77 40.81 -12.80
N GLU A 37 -2.63 41.30 -14.04
CA GLU A 37 -3.71 41.97 -14.78
C GLU A 37 -4.85 41.00 -15.13
N GLU A 38 -4.54 39.85 -15.72
CA GLU A 38 -5.54 38.83 -16.07
C GLU A 38 -6.27 38.31 -14.82
N LEU A 39 -5.52 38.02 -13.75
CA LEU A 39 -6.04 37.54 -12.48
C LEU A 39 -7.05 38.53 -11.87
N LEU A 40 -6.71 39.82 -11.79
CA LEU A 40 -7.61 40.83 -11.24
C LEU A 40 -8.78 41.13 -12.17
N SER A 41 -8.56 41.22 -13.49
CA SER A 41 -9.62 41.47 -14.46
C SER A 41 -10.71 40.38 -14.39
N ALA A 42 -10.29 39.12 -14.40
CA ALA A 42 -11.22 38.00 -14.34
C ALA A 42 -11.82 37.80 -12.93
N SER A 43 -11.09 38.12 -11.84
CA SER A 43 -11.66 38.12 -10.48
C SER A 43 -12.70 39.24 -10.28
N ASN A 44 -12.47 40.44 -10.80
CA ASN A 44 -13.45 41.52 -10.78
C ASN A 44 -14.71 41.14 -11.56
N GLY A 45 -14.55 40.46 -12.70
CA GLY A 45 -15.64 39.87 -13.48
C GLY A 45 -16.48 38.87 -12.66
N LEU A 46 -15.83 37.89 -12.04
CA LEU A 46 -16.51 36.87 -11.22
C LEU A 46 -17.17 37.48 -9.96
N THR A 47 -16.55 38.47 -9.33
CA THR A 47 -17.15 39.21 -8.21
C THR A 47 -18.46 39.89 -8.60
N ASN A 48 -18.54 40.48 -9.81
CA ASN A 48 -19.77 41.09 -10.31
C ASN A 48 -20.86 40.04 -10.59
N LEU A 49 -20.49 38.82 -11.00
CA LEU A 49 -21.42 37.70 -11.13
C LEU A 49 -21.91 37.23 -9.75
N PHE A 50 -21.06 37.15 -8.73
CA PHE A 50 -21.49 36.85 -7.36
C PHE A 50 -22.46 37.91 -6.80
N ARG A 51 -22.22 39.19 -7.08
CA ARG A 51 -23.14 40.29 -6.71
C ARG A 51 -24.51 40.13 -7.38
N SER A 52 -24.57 39.76 -8.66
CA SER A 52 -25.86 39.54 -9.35
C SER A 52 -26.61 38.32 -8.79
N SER A 53 -25.90 37.28 -8.33
CA SER A 53 -26.45 36.13 -7.59
C SER A 53 -26.77 36.41 -6.11
N SER A 54 -26.66 37.66 -5.63
CA SER A 54 -26.98 38.10 -4.26
C SER A 54 -26.09 37.53 -3.13
N LEU A 55 -24.88 37.04 -3.44
CA LEU A 55 -23.93 36.47 -2.46
C LEU A 55 -23.38 37.49 -1.45
N GLN A 56 -23.54 38.79 -1.70
CA GLN A 56 -23.02 39.88 -0.87
C GLN A 56 -23.56 39.93 0.59
N ASN A 57 -24.56 39.12 0.92
CA ASN A 57 -25.13 39.00 2.27
C ASN A 57 -24.57 37.80 3.05
N GLU A 58 -23.76 36.95 2.43
CA GLU A 58 -23.27 35.71 3.02
C GLU A 58 -21.94 35.93 3.75
N HIS A 59 -21.82 35.44 4.98
CA HIS A 59 -20.59 35.59 5.77
C HIS A 59 -19.49 34.57 5.37
N VAL A 60 -19.89 33.40 4.86
CA VAL A 60 -18.97 32.32 4.46
C VAL A 60 -19.50 31.66 3.19
N ILE A 61 -18.63 31.46 2.19
CA ILE A 61 -18.94 30.79 0.92
C ILE A 61 -18.02 29.57 0.79
N GLY A 62 -18.60 28.39 0.53
CA GLY A 62 -17.84 27.16 0.34
C GLY A 62 -17.12 27.13 -1.00
N LEU A 63 -15.95 26.50 -1.06
CA LEU A 63 -15.19 26.31 -2.29
C LEU A 63 -14.73 24.84 -2.39
N PHE A 64 -15.43 24.05 -3.19
CA PHE A 64 -15.17 22.64 -3.45
C PHE A 64 -14.38 22.48 -4.76
N CYS A 65 -13.06 22.38 -4.65
CA CYS A 65 -12.13 22.39 -5.78
C CYS A 65 -10.83 21.63 -5.50
N TYR A 66 -10.15 21.21 -6.57
CA TYR A 66 -8.70 20.98 -6.51
C TYR A 66 -7.93 22.28 -6.80
N PRO A 67 -6.69 22.45 -6.28
CA PRO A 67 -5.85 23.59 -6.65
C PRO A 67 -5.47 23.55 -8.13
N ASP A 68 -5.92 24.54 -8.90
CA ASP A 68 -5.55 24.79 -10.30
C ASP A 68 -5.05 26.23 -10.50
N VAL A 69 -4.94 26.70 -11.75
CA VAL A 69 -4.54 28.08 -12.07
C VAL A 69 -5.58 29.14 -11.64
N ASN A 70 -6.86 28.75 -11.53
CA ASN A 70 -7.98 29.64 -11.21
C ASN A 70 -8.22 29.77 -9.69
N LEU A 71 -7.59 28.95 -8.86
CA LEU A 71 -7.74 29.00 -7.40
C LEU A 71 -7.56 30.43 -6.82
N PRO A 72 -6.51 31.21 -7.15
CA PRO A 72 -6.39 32.59 -6.68
C PRO A 72 -7.55 33.48 -7.15
N LEU A 73 -8.04 33.27 -8.37
CA LEU A 73 -9.17 34.01 -8.93
C LEU A 73 -10.46 33.72 -8.15
N TRP A 74 -10.76 32.46 -7.82
CA TRP A 74 -11.94 32.10 -7.04
C TRP A 74 -11.88 32.71 -5.63
N VAL A 75 -10.73 32.57 -4.95
CA VAL A 75 -10.51 33.10 -3.60
C VAL A 75 -10.62 34.63 -3.58
N LEU A 76 -9.93 35.34 -4.49
CA LEU A 76 -10.01 36.80 -4.56
C LEU A 76 -11.44 37.28 -4.86
N SER A 77 -12.20 36.56 -5.68
CA SER A 77 -13.57 36.96 -6.03
C SER A 77 -14.55 36.82 -4.87
N ILE A 78 -14.32 35.86 -3.96
CA ILE A 78 -15.05 35.76 -2.69
C ILE A 78 -14.62 36.91 -1.76
N LEU A 79 -13.32 37.16 -1.62
CA LEU A 79 -12.76 38.17 -0.71
C LEU A 79 -13.10 39.62 -1.08
N GLN A 80 -13.49 39.91 -2.34
CA GLN A 80 -14.00 41.22 -2.76
C GLN A 80 -15.48 41.47 -2.34
N LEU A 81 -16.12 40.48 -1.72
CA LEU A 81 -17.37 40.60 -0.98
C LEU A 81 -17.05 40.70 0.52
N PRO A 82 -17.99 41.10 1.39
CA PRO A 82 -17.84 41.00 2.86
C PRO A 82 -17.98 39.53 3.34
N SER A 83 -17.29 38.61 2.68
CA SER A 83 -17.48 37.16 2.76
C SER A 83 -16.15 36.42 2.87
N ALA A 84 -16.07 35.48 3.80
CA ALA A 84 -14.94 34.55 3.89
C ALA A 84 -15.11 33.36 2.93
N TYR A 85 -14.01 32.75 2.49
CA TYR A 85 -14.06 31.45 1.81
C TYR A 85 -13.83 30.29 2.79
N LEU A 86 -14.49 29.15 2.52
CA LEU A 86 -14.33 27.88 3.24
C LEU A 86 -13.89 26.80 2.23
N PRO A 87 -12.60 26.43 2.19
CA PRO A 87 -12.11 25.41 1.27
C PRO A 87 -12.58 24.02 1.71
N LEU A 88 -13.13 23.26 0.76
CA LEU A 88 -13.64 21.91 0.94
C LEU A 88 -12.86 20.96 0.02
N ASN A 89 -12.22 19.93 0.59
CA ASN A 89 -11.39 18.99 -0.15
C ASN A 89 -12.26 17.87 -0.77
N PRO A 90 -12.24 17.66 -2.10
CA PRO A 90 -12.98 16.58 -2.77
C PRO A 90 -12.56 15.15 -2.38
N GLU A 91 -11.37 14.97 -1.80
CA GLU A 91 -10.91 13.66 -1.28
C GLU A 91 -11.47 13.31 0.11
N VAL A 92 -12.22 14.21 0.77
CA VAL A 92 -12.77 13.99 2.12
C VAL A 92 -14.15 13.31 2.02
N PRO A 93 -14.42 12.21 2.76
CA PRO A 93 -15.69 11.51 2.73
C PRO A 93 -16.90 12.44 2.94
N SER A 94 -17.92 12.32 2.08
CA SER A 94 -19.05 13.25 2.02
C SER A 94 -19.73 13.49 3.37
N VAL A 95 -19.90 12.46 4.20
CA VAL A 95 -20.45 12.55 5.57
C VAL A 95 -19.66 13.51 6.47
N GLN A 96 -18.33 13.61 6.32
CA GLN A 96 -17.52 14.56 7.08
C GLN A 96 -17.71 15.98 6.54
N THR A 97 -17.72 16.14 5.22
CA THR A 97 -17.97 17.43 4.55
C THR A 97 -19.35 17.98 4.89
N VAL A 98 -20.40 17.15 4.93
CA VAL A 98 -21.76 17.51 5.38
C VAL A 98 -21.74 18.10 6.79
N ARG A 99 -21.04 17.48 7.74
CA ARG A 99 -20.93 18.02 9.12
C ARG A 99 -20.23 19.38 9.17
N ILE A 100 -19.27 19.63 8.27
CA ILE A 100 -18.61 20.94 8.16
C ILE A 100 -19.61 21.98 7.60
N LEU A 101 -20.35 21.62 6.55
CA LEU A 101 -21.38 22.47 5.94
C LEU A 101 -22.47 22.85 6.96
N ASP A 102 -22.99 21.88 7.71
CA ASP A 102 -24.01 22.07 8.75
C ASP A 102 -23.49 22.99 9.88
N ARG A 103 -22.28 22.74 10.40
CA ARG A 103 -21.69 23.56 11.48
C ARG A 103 -21.31 24.96 11.03
N CYS A 104 -20.94 25.13 9.77
CA CYS A 104 -20.73 26.45 9.18
C CYS A 104 -22.04 27.18 8.86
N LYS A 105 -23.20 26.49 8.91
CA LYS A 105 -24.52 26.98 8.46
C LYS A 105 -24.44 27.48 7.01
N LEU A 106 -23.77 26.72 6.15
CA LEU A 106 -23.36 27.20 4.83
C LEU A 106 -24.53 27.19 3.81
N THR A 107 -24.92 28.37 3.33
CA THR A 107 -26.00 28.54 2.34
C THR A 107 -25.54 28.33 0.89
N TYR A 108 -24.30 28.70 0.54
CA TYR A 108 -23.80 28.64 -0.84
C TYR A 108 -22.43 27.97 -0.93
N CYS A 109 -22.26 27.15 -1.97
CA CYS A 109 -21.00 26.51 -2.30
C CYS A 109 -20.67 26.73 -3.78
N CYS A 110 -19.44 27.14 -4.04
CA CYS A 110 -18.81 27.19 -5.34
C CYS A 110 -18.11 25.85 -5.60
N ILE A 111 -18.49 25.17 -6.69
CA ILE A 111 -17.97 23.86 -7.07
C ILE A 111 -17.22 24.01 -8.40
N GLN A 112 -16.00 23.49 -8.49
CA GLN A 112 -15.27 23.41 -9.75
C GLN A 112 -16.05 22.53 -10.76
N ASN A 113 -16.26 22.98 -12.01
CA ASN A 113 -17.25 22.35 -12.91
C ASN A 113 -17.02 20.85 -13.13
N GLU A 114 -15.76 20.45 -13.31
CA GLU A 114 -15.34 19.05 -13.49
C GLU A 114 -15.72 18.15 -12.31
N LEU A 115 -15.87 18.72 -11.11
CA LEU A 115 -16.24 18.02 -9.88
C LEU A 115 -17.75 18.02 -9.62
N PHE A 116 -18.55 18.70 -10.45
CA PHE A 116 -19.98 18.86 -10.19
C PHE A 116 -20.75 17.54 -10.21
N GLN A 117 -20.42 16.63 -11.14
CA GLN A 117 -21.01 15.28 -11.18
C GLN A 117 -20.59 14.42 -9.99
N GLN A 118 -19.33 14.54 -9.54
CA GLN A 118 -18.86 13.88 -8.33
C GLN A 118 -19.66 14.40 -7.12
N PHE A 119 -19.77 15.72 -6.97
CA PHE A 119 -20.52 16.35 -5.89
C PHE A 119 -22.00 15.92 -5.90
N GLN A 120 -22.66 15.89 -7.05
CA GLN A 120 -24.02 15.36 -7.16
C GLN A 120 -24.12 13.91 -6.67
N THR A 121 -23.18 13.05 -7.06
CA THR A 121 -23.16 11.64 -6.67
C THR A 121 -22.93 11.48 -5.17
N ASP A 122 -21.82 12.05 -4.66
CA ASP A 122 -21.33 11.90 -3.29
C ASP A 122 -22.27 12.50 -2.22
N PHE A 123 -23.04 13.53 -2.58
CA PHE A 123 -23.93 14.25 -1.66
C PHE A 123 -25.43 13.98 -1.86
N SER A 124 -25.85 13.28 -2.93
CA SER A 124 -27.28 12.95 -3.20
C SER A 124 -28.01 12.30 -2.02
N GLY A 125 -27.32 11.44 -1.25
CA GLY A 125 -27.86 10.78 -0.05
C GLY A 125 -27.84 11.61 1.22
N HIS A 126 -27.27 12.83 1.20
CA HIS A 126 -26.96 13.61 2.40
C HIS A 126 -27.45 15.07 2.36
N LEU A 127 -27.44 15.73 1.21
CA LEU A 127 -27.81 17.14 1.03
C LEU A 127 -28.89 17.32 -0.03
N THR A 128 -29.60 18.43 0.07
CA THR A 128 -30.50 18.96 -0.96
C THR A 128 -29.95 20.31 -1.42
N PHE A 129 -29.85 20.56 -2.72
CA PHE A 129 -29.29 21.81 -3.25
C PHE A 129 -29.84 22.14 -4.65
N ASP A 130 -29.86 23.43 -4.97
CA ASP A 130 -30.24 23.94 -6.30
C ASP A 130 -29.03 24.58 -7.00
N ILE A 131 -28.93 24.41 -8.32
CA ILE A 131 -27.98 25.16 -9.15
C ILE A 131 -28.48 26.59 -9.28
N CYS A 132 -27.66 27.57 -8.87
CA CYS A 132 -27.99 29.00 -8.96
C CYS A 132 -27.40 29.67 -10.20
N ALA A 133 -26.19 29.27 -10.59
CA ALA A 133 -25.50 29.76 -11.77
C ALA A 133 -24.38 28.79 -12.18
N GLU A 134 -24.03 28.80 -13.46
CA GLU A 134 -22.88 28.08 -14.02
C GLU A 134 -22.02 29.08 -14.79
N TRP A 135 -20.70 29.06 -14.56
CA TRP A 135 -19.74 29.93 -15.23
C TRP A 135 -18.63 29.11 -15.89
N PRO A 136 -18.88 28.57 -17.11
CA PRO A 136 -17.92 27.74 -17.83
C PRO A 136 -16.55 28.39 -18.02
N THR A 137 -16.52 29.68 -18.31
CA THR A 137 -15.29 30.48 -18.52
C THR A 137 -14.44 30.66 -17.26
N GLN A 138 -15.00 30.44 -16.07
CA GLN A 138 -14.30 30.53 -14.78
C GLN A 138 -14.16 29.14 -14.12
N ASN A 139 -14.50 28.07 -14.84
CA ASN A 139 -14.52 26.67 -14.37
C ASN A 139 -15.29 26.47 -13.04
N LEU A 140 -16.40 27.20 -12.83
CA LEU A 140 -17.09 27.23 -11.53
C LEU A 140 -18.63 27.27 -11.62
N THR A 141 -19.29 26.40 -10.85
CA THR A 141 -20.74 26.29 -10.65
C THR A 141 -21.11 26.73 -9.24
N LEU A 142 -22.15 27.56 -9.10
CA LEU A 142 -22.71 27.98 -7.82
C LEU A 142 -23.94 27.13 -7.47
N VAL A 143 -23.92 26.49 -6.31
CA VAL A 143 -25.10 25.86 -5.71
C VAL A 143 -25.55 26.57 -4.45
N ARG A 144 -26.86 26.58 -4.21
CA ARG A 144 -27.47 26.89 -2.90
C ARG A 144 -27.79 25.59 -2.19
N ILE A 145 -27.28 25.42 -0.98
CA ILE A 145 -27.53 24.26 -0.13
C ILE A 145 -28.75 24.54 0.75
N HIS A 146 -29.65 23.57 0.81
CA HIS A 146 -30.80 23.57 1.71
C HIS A 146 -30.55 22.60 2.86
N GLY A 147 -30.63 23.10 4.10
CA GLY A 147 -30.57 22.25 5.29
C GLY A 147 -31.74 21.25 5.32
N ARG A 148 -31.47 20.02 5.75
CA ARG A 148 -32.56 19.05 6.00
C ARG A 148 -33.46 19.56 7.12
N PRO A 149 -34.80 19.48 7.00
CA PRO A 149 -35.68 19.73 8.14
C PRO A 149 -35.33 18.72 9.24
N SER A 150 -35.15 19.20 10.46
CA SER A 150 -34.78 18.35 11.59
C SER A 150 -35.93 17.37 11.89
N THR A 151 -35.60 16.16 12.33
CA THR A 151 -36.62 15.19 12.77
C THR A 151 -37.34 15.59 14.07
N GLU A 152 -36.94 16.70 14.70
CA GLU A 152 -37.62 17.26 15.87
C GLU A 152 -38.79 18.19 15.48
N ASP A 153 -38.71 18.88 14.34
CA ASP A 153 -39.78 19.77 13.85
C ASP A 153 -41.06 19.02 13.43
N GLN A 154 -40.93 17.75 13.01
CA GLN A 154 -42.08 16.93 12.62
C GLN A 154 -43.01 16.55 13.79
N ASN A 155 -42.57 16.69 15.05
CA ASN A 155 -43.38 16.40 16.23
C ASN A 155 -44.14 17.60 16.81
N ASN A 156 -43.90 18.83 16.32
CA ASN A 156 -44.66 20.03 16.73
C ASN A 156 -45.57 20.60 15.63
N GLY A 157 -45.51 20.07 14.40
CA GLY A 157 -46.32 20.48 13.24
C GLY A 157 -47.82 20.16 13.32
N MET A 158 -48.42 20.06 14.50
CA MET A 158 -49.84 19.68 14.66
C MET A 158 -50.60 20.47 15.75
N LYS A 159 -50.23 21.74 15.98
CA LYS A 159 -51.00 22.62 16.90
C LYS A 159 -50.86 24.15 16.70
N ALA A 160 -50.65 24.63 15.46
CA ALA A 160 -50.46 26.07 15.21
C ALA A 160 -51.20 26.68 13.98
N GLU A 161 -52.29 26.09 13.50
CA GLU A 161 -53.18 26.74 12.50
C GLU A 161 -54.57 27.01 13.09
N LYS A 162 -54.70 28.08 13.89
CA LYS A 162 -55.96 28.81 14.18
C LYS A 162 -55.73 30.03 15.09
N LYS A 163 -55.18 31.10 14.49
CA LYS A 163 -55.13 32.53 14.91
C LYS A 163 -53.90 33.14 14.22
N ALA A 164 -53.94 34.32 13.60
CA ALA A 164 -55.05 35.25 13.44
C ALA A 164 -54.94 36.03 12.11
N GLN A 165 -56.08 36.31 11.48
CA GLN A 165 -56.25 37.50 10.66
C GLN A 165 -56.81 38.59 11.57
N GLY A 166 -56.17 39.75 11.65
CA GLY A 166 -56.68 40.88 12.43
C GLY A 166 -55.62 41.91 12.84
N GLN A 167 -55.75 43.10 12.27
CA GLN A 167 -55.28 44.40 12.75
C GLN A 167 -53.77 44.69 12.77
N GLU A 168 -53.39 45.60 11.86
CA GLU A 168 -52.37 46.62 12.12
C GLU A 168 -52.71 47.47 13.36
N VAL A 169 -51.68 48.13 13.93
CA VAL A 169 -51.62 49.55 14.35
C VAL A 169 -50.75 49.74 15.61
N LEU A 170 -49.72 50.59 15.48
CA LEU A 170 -48.89 51.23 16.52
C LEU A 170 -47.97 50.37 17.42
N SER A 171 -46.66 50.45 17.18
CA SER A 171 -45.81 51.39 17.95
C SER A 171 -44.38 51.53 17.40
N ASN A 172 -43.98 52.77 17.09
CA ASN A 172 -42.60 53.12 16.75
C ASN A 172 -41.73 53.21 18.02
N SER A 173 -40.80 52.28 18.26
CA SER A 173 -39.69 52.54 19.23
C SER A 173 -38.45 51.63 19.18
N VAL A 174 -38.05 51.04 18.03
CA VAL A 174 -36.72 50.39 17.91
C VAL A 174 -36.00 50.70 16.58
N ILE A 175 -36.08 51.93 16.09
CA ILE A 175 -35.16 52.43 15.05
C ILE A 175 -33.92 53.00 15.75
N LYS A 176 -33.02 52.12 16.23
CA LYS A 176 -31.60 52.42 16.62
C LYS A 176 -30.81 51.20 17.17
N THR A 177 -30.91 50.01 16.56
CA THR A 177 -30.10 48.86 17.01
C THR A 177 -29.54 47.95 15.90
N SER A 178 -29.81 48.22 14.61
CA SER A 178 -29.21 47.47 13.49
C SER A 178 -27.89 48.05 12.96
N ALA A 179 -27.36 49.11 13.59
CA ALA A 179 -26.16 49.83 13.15
C ALA A 179 -24.90 49.52 13.98
N LEU A 180 -24.97 48.53 14.88
CA LEU A 180 -23.91 48.19 15.84
C LEU A 180 -23.70 46.66 15.99
N MET A 181 -24.16 45.86 15.03
CA MET A 181 -23.61 44.50 14.85
C MET A 181 -22.16 44.66 14.38
N THR A 182 -21.23 44.04 15.11
CA THR A 182 -19.81 44.41 15.13
C THR A 182 -19.13 44.23 13.77
N ASP A 183 -18.40 45.27 13.35
CA ASP A 183 -17.66 45.38 12.07
C ASP A 183 -16.78 44.13 11.76
N CYS A 184 -16.26 43.48 12.81
CA CYS A 184 -15.47 42.24 12.75
C CYS A 184 -16.15 41.08 11.97
N GLN A 185 -17.48 40.90 12.06
CA GLN A 185 -18.19 39.84 11.33
C GLN A 185 -18.29 40.07 9.82
N ARG A 186 -18.02 41.30 9.35
CA ARG A 186 -17.99 41.67 7.91
C ARG A 186 -16.57 41.71 7.34
N GLN A 187 -15.57 41.38 8.15
CA GLN A 187 -14.14 41.41 7.79
C GLN A 187 -13.49 40.03 7.94
N LEU A 188 -14.25 38.94 7.81
CA LEU A 188 -13.69 37.58 7.80
C LEU A 188 -12.97 37.29 6.47
N ALA A 189 -11.76 36.72 6.56
CA ALA A 189 -10.98 36.31 5.40
C ALA A 189 -11.28 34.85 4.99
N TYR A 190 -11.22 33.93 5.95
CA TYR A 190 -11.42 32.51 5.68
C TYR A 190 -11.98 31.77 6.90
N ALA A 191 -12.57 30.60 6.65
CA ALA A 191 -13.00 29.66 7.68
C ALA A 191 -12.36 28.29 7.44
N LEU A 192 -11.97 27.59 8.52
CA LEU A 192 -11.41 26.23 8.47
C LEU A 192 -12.03 25.34 9.53
N HIS A 193 -12.06 24.05 9.24
CA HIS A 193 -12.41 23.00 10.20
C HIS A 193 -11.13 22.35 10.75
N THR A 194 -10.99 22.31 12.08
CA THR A 194 -9.85 21.68 12.77
C THR A 194 -10.35 20.57 13.69
N SER A 195 -9.52 19.56 14.00
CA SER A 195 -9.89 18.46 14.91
C SER A 195 -9.98 18.87 16.39
N GLY A 196 -9.56 20.10 16.72
CA GLY A 196 -9.53 20.63 18.08
C GLY A 196 -8.42 20.08 18.96
N THR A 197 -7.85 20.97 19.79
CA THR A 197 -6.87 20.62 20.84
C THR A 197 -7.47 19.83 22.00
N THR A 198 -8.81 19.77 22.08
CA THR A 198 -9.61 19.01 23.05
C THR A 198 -10.14 17.68 22.48
N GLY A 199 -9.79 17.32 21.23
CA GLY A 199 -10.31 16.15 20.52
C GLY A 199 -11.74 16.30 19.97
N GLN A 200 -12.41 17.43 20.22
CA GLN A 200 -13.66 17.79 19.58
C GLN A 200 -13.38 18.70 18.37
N PRO A 201 -13.84 18.35 17.16
CA PRO A 201 -13.65 19.21 16.01
C PRO A 201 -14.34 20.56 16.17
N LYS A 202 -13.77 21.62 15.60
CA LYS A 202 -14.24 23.01 15.71
C LYS A 202 -14.01 23.81 14.43
N ILE A 203 -14.91 24.76 14.19
CA ILE A 203 -14.78 25.74 13.11
C ILE A 203 -13.98 26.93 13.64
N VAL A 204 -12.98 27.36 12.88
CA VAL A 204 -12.20 28.57 13.14
C VAL A 204 -12.49 29.56 12.03
N ARG A 205 -13.07 30.72 12.35
CA ARG A 205 -13.29 31.84 11.41
C ARG A 205 -12.23 32.90 11.68
N VAL A 206 -11.51 33.31 10.64
CA VAL A 206 -10.31 34.14 10.76
C VAL A 206 -10.57 35.54 10.17
N PRO A 207 -10.60 36.60 10.99
CA PRO A 207 -10.65 37.98 10.54
C PRO A 207 -9.44 38.38 9.68
N HIS A 208 -9.65 39.32 8.76
CA HIS A 208 -8.60 39.92 7.95
C HIS A 208 -7.49 40.52 8.82
N CYS A 209 -7.81 41.24 9.90
CA CYS A 209 -6.80 41.87 10.77
C CYS A 209 -5.78 40.84 11.31
N CYS A 210 -6.22 39.62 11.66
CA CYS A 210 -5.35 38.55 12.15
C CYS A 210 -4.34 38.08 11.11
N ILE A 211 -4.83 37.62 9.95
CA ILE A 211 -3.96 37.01 8.94
C ILE A 211 -3.09 38.07 8.24
N VAL A 212 -3.60 39.28 8.06
CA VAL A 212 -2.88 40.37 7.38
C VAL A 212 -1.61 40.76 8.13
N SER A 213 -1.63 40.80 9.47
CA SER A 213 -0.43 41.05 10.28
C SER A 213 0.62 39.95 10.06
N ASN A 214 0.18 38.68 9.97
CA ASN A 214 1.03 37.54 9.63
C ASN A 214 1.72 37.71 8.27
N ILE A 215 0.95 37.97 7.20
CA ILE A 215 1.48 38.16 5.85
C ILE A 215 2.48 39.32 5.80
N ARG A 216 2.16 40.48 6.41
CA ARG A 216 3.07 41.64 6.42
C ARG A 216 4.39 41.33 7.09
N HIS A 217 4.37 40.65 8.25
CA HIS A 217 5.60 40.36 8.98
C HIS A 217 6.45 39.29 8.28
N LEU A 218 5.84 38.22 7.76
CA LEU A 218 6.56 37.19 7.00
C LEU A 218 7.11 37.74 5.68
N ARG A 219 6.38 38.63 4.99
CA ARG A 219 6.87 39.33 3.79
C ARG A 219 8.16 40.11 4.08
N ALA A 220 8.23 40.78 5.22
CA ALA A 220 9.44 41.50 5.66
C ALA A 220 10.55 40.55 6.10
N LEU A 221 10.25 39.57 6.96
CA LEU A 221 11.21 38.60 7.52
C LEU A 221 11.89 37.74 6.44
N PHE A 222 11.10 37.31 5.45
CA PHE A 222 11.61 36.54 4.32
C PHE A 222 12.19 37.42 3.22
N GLU A 223 12.04 38.75 3.29
CA GLU A 223 12.50 39.70 2.27
C GLU A 223 11.90 39.33 0.90
N VAL A 224 10.57 39.22 0.81
CA VAL A 224 9.89 38.77 -0.43
C VAL A 224 9.80 39.89 -1.45
N THR A 225 10.07 39.54 -2.71
CA THR A 225 10.20 40.44 -3.86
C THR A 225 9.39 39.90 -5.04
N ALA A 226 9.17 40.72 -6.07
CA ALA A 226 8.44 40.29 -7.25
C ALA A 226 9.16 39.21 -8.10
N ASP A 227 10.46 39.00 -7.87
CA ASP A 227 11.26 37.95 -8.54
C ASP A 227 11.19 36.59 -7.85
N ASP A 228 10.42 36.47 -6.76
CA ASP A 228 10.23 35.22 -6.04
C ASP A 228 9.21 34.27 -6.68
N VAL A 229 9.46 32.97 -6.49
CA VAL A 229 8.53 31.88 -6.76
C VAL A 229 8.25 31.17 -5.44
N VAL A 230 7.00 31.31 -4.97
CA VAL A 230 6.51 30.70 -3.73
C VAL A 230 5.72 29.46 -4.07
N PHE A 231 6.06 28.31 -3.48
CA PHE A 231 5.31 27.08 -3.70
C PHE A 231 4.10 26.94 -2.77
N LEU A 232 2.92 26.68 -3.34
CA LEU A 232 1.73 26.27 -2.60
C LEU A 232 1.86 24.80 -2.19
N ALA A 233 2.67 24.52 -1.17
CA ALA A 233 2.89 23.19 -0.64
C ALA A 233 1.64 22.64 0.07
N SER A 234 1.00 23.47 0.89
CA SER A 234 -0.01 23.04 1.86
C SER A 234 -1.36 22.69 1.22
N PRO A 235 -2.15 21.79 1.82
CA PRO A 235 -3.55 21.57 1.45
C PRO A 235 -4.39 22.82 1.72
N LEU A 236 -5.42 23.09 0.91
CA LEU A 236 -6.28 24.28 1.07
C LEU A 236 -7.05 24.30 2.40
N THR A 237 -7.32 23.13 2.96
CA THR A 237 -7.98 22.97 4.27
C THR A 237 -7.07 23.32 5.46
N PHE A 238 -5.85 23.79 5.21
CA PHE A 238 -4.83 24.14 6.21
C PHE A 238 -4.39 25.60 6.04
N ASP A 239 -4.37 26.37 7.12
CA ASP A 239 -4.06 27.80 7.11
C ASP A 239 -2.66 28.20 6.59
N PRO A 240 -1.60 27.37 6.68
CA PRO A 240 -0.38 27.53 5.91
C PRO A 240 -0.56 27.80 4.40
N SER A 241 -1.61 27.26 3.75
CA SER A 241 -1.87 27.54 2.33
C SER A 241 -2.31 28.98 2.07
N VAL A 242 -2.96 29.61 3.06
CA VAL A 242 -3.34 31.03 3.02
C VAL A 242 -2.07 31.90 3.08
N VAL A 243 -1.13 31.52 3.95
CA VAL A 243 0.18 32.17 4.04
C VAL A 243 0.93 32.05 2.71
N GLU A 244 1.07 30.84 2.15
CA GLU A 244 1.74 30.61 0.86
C GLU A 244 1.12 31.43 -0.28
N MET A 245 -0.21 31.42 -0.40
CA MET A 245 -0.94 32.15 -1.44
C MET A 245 -0.76 33.68 -1.33
N PHE A 246 -1.00 34.26 -0.14
CA PHE A 246 -0.97 35.71 0.02
C PHE A 246 0.44 36.28 0.24
N LEU A 247 1.40 35.49 0.71
CA LEU A 247 2.82 35.87 0.69
C LEU A 247 3.30 36.10 -0.75
N ALA A 248 2.86 35.27 -1.70
CA ALA A 248 3.15 35.47 -3.12
C ALA A 248 2.41 36.72 -3.67
N LEU A 249 1.08 36.67 -3.62
CA LEU A 249 0.21 37.63 -4.32
C LEU A 249 0.28 39.06 -3.78
N THR A 250 0.62 39.26 -2.51
CA THR A 250 0.80 40.60 -1.92
C THR A 250 2.23 41.15 -2.06
N SER A 251 3.10 40.44 -2.78
CA SER A 251 4.51 40.80 -2.98
C SER A 251 4.89 41.00 -4.45
N GLY A 252 3.95 40.83 -5.39
CA GLY A 252 4.25 40.82 -6.83
C GLY A 252 4.94 39.54 -7.32
N ALA A 253 5.11 38.56 -6.43
CA ALA A 253 5.79 37.30 -6.67
C ALA A 253 4.88 36.30 -7.39
N GLN A 254 5.46 35.20 -7.90
CA GLN A 254 4.72 34.13 -8.55
C GLN A 254 4.31 33.04 -7.54
N LEU A 255 3.04 32.67 -7.53
CA LEU A 255 2.54 31.47 -6.85
C LEU A 255 2.69 30.25 -7.76
N LEU A 256 3.39 29.21 -7.32
CA LEU A 256 3.51 27.93 -8.03
C LEU A 256 2.56 26.88 -7.44
N ILE A 257 1.75 26.27 -8.30
CA ILE A 257 0.79 25.21 -7.95
C ILE A 257 1.10 23.97 -8.79
N VAL A 258 1.09 22.79 -8.17
CA VAL A 258 1.18 21.49 -8.85
C VAL A 258 0.09 20.54 -8.29
N PRO A 259 -0.42 19.59 -9.09
CA PRO A 259 -1.38 18.59 -8.63
C PRO A 259 -0.93 17.83 -7.37
N THR A 260 -1.90 17.44 -6.54
CA THR A 260 -1.69 16.61 -5.34
C THR A 260 -0.89 15.34 -5.64
N VAL A 261 -1.07 14.72 -6.82
CA VAL A 261 -0.29 13.54 -7.23
C VAL A 261 1.20 13.85 -7.40
N ILE A 262 1.58 15.03 -7.92
CA ILE A 262 2.99 15.46 -8.00
C ILE A 262 3.54 15.72 -6.60
N LYS A 263 2.75 16.35 -5.70
CA LYS A 263 3.14 16.55 -4.29
C LYS A 263 3.44 15.24 -3.53
N ARG A 264 2.89 14.11 -3.98
CA ARG A 264 3.12 12.77 -3.41
C ARG A 264 4.35 12.04 -4.00
N MET A 265 5.06 12.63 -4.99
CA MET A 265 6.20 12.00 -5.67
C MET A 265 7.49 12.81 -5.48
N PRO A 266 8.35 12.49 -4.49
CA PRO A 266 9.44 13.38 -4.07
C PRO A 266 10.41 13.80 -5.18
N SER A 267 10.88 12.87 -6.03
CA SER A 267 11.80 13.22 -7.13
C SER A 267 11.15 14.10 -8.20
N ARG A 268 9.90 13.82 -8.59
CA ARG A 268 9.15 14.66 -9.56
C ARG A 268 8.83 16.03 -8.95
N LEU A 269 8.57 16.10 -7.65
CA LEU A 269 8.37 17.35 -6.92
C LEU A 269 9.67 18.17 -6.87
N ALA A 270 10.82 17.57 -6.50
CA ALA A 270 12.10 18.26 -6.46
C ALA A 270 12.50 18.82 -7.84
N GLN A 271 12.35 18.01 -8.89
CA GLN A 271 12.57 18.43 -10.28
C GLN A 271 11.63 19.59 -10.69
N ALA A 272 10.33 19.51 -10.37
CA ALA A 272 9.38 20.58 -10.66
C ALA A 272 9.77 21.88 -9.92
N LEU A 273 10.04 21.79 -8.61
CA LEU A 273 10.33 22.95 -7.77
C LEU A 273 11.67 23.60 -8.12
N PHE A 274 12.78 22.87 -8.09
CA PHE A 274 14.12 23.46 -8.09
C PHE A 274 14.77 23.50 -9.47
N THR A 275 14.49 22.51 -10.31
CA THR A 275 15.05 22.41 -11.67
C THR A 275 14.21 23.17 -12.68
N ARG A 276 12.88 22.97 -12.70
CA ARG A 276 11.99 23.59 -13.70
C ARG A 276 11.57 25.02 -13.33
N HIS A 277 10.96 25.20 -12.15
CA HIS A 277 10.37 26.49 -11.75
C HIS A 277 11.26 27.36 -10.86
N ARG A 278 12.43 26.85 -10.45
CA ARG A 278 13.44 27.56 -9.62
C ARG A 278 12.84 28.21 -8.36
N THR A 279 12.05 27.44 -7.63
CA THR A 279 11.32 27.84 -6.40
C THR A 279 12.25 28.48 -5.37
N THR A 280 11.94 29.71 -4.98
CA THR A 280 12.79 30.53 -4.09
C THR A 280 12.35 30.45 -2.63
N ILE A 281 11.05 30.23 -2.37
CA ILE A 281 10.48 30.12 -1.03
C ILE A 281 9.67 28.83 -0.92
N LEU A 282 10.04 27.98 0.05
CA LEU A 282 9.32 26.78 0.42
C LEU A 282 8.90 26.84 1.89
N GLN A 283 7.59 26.82 2.12
CA GLN A 283 7.02 26.50 3.43
C GLN A 283 6.61 25.01 3.44
N ALA A 284 6.99 24.26 4.47
CA ALA A 284 6.73 22.82 4.53
C ALA A 284 6.65 22.30 5.98
N THR A 285 6.02 21.14 6.17
CA THR A 285 6.22 20.39 7.41
C THR A 285 7.57 19.66 7.37
N PRO A 286 8.23 19.47 8.53
CA PRO A 286 9.39 18.58 8.67
C PRO A 286 9.18 17.21 8.02
N THR A 287 8.01 16.60 8.18
CA THR A 287 7.68 15.30 7.55
C THR A 287 7.61 15.39 6.02
N LEU A 288 7.05 16.46 5.45
CA LEU A 288 7.03 16.65 3.99
C LEU A 288 8.44 16.81 3.43
N LEU A 289 9.31 17.53 4.14
CA LEU A 289 10.70 17.70 3.73
C LEU A 289 11.50 16.37 3.86
N GLY A 290 11.28 15.61 4.94
CA GLY A 290 11.91 14.31 5.15
C GLY A 290 11.64 13.30 4.02
N ARG A 291 10.47 13.39 3.36
CA ARG A 291 10.09 12.51 2.22
C ARG A 291 10.99 12.62 0.99
N PHE A 292 11.75 13.69 0.82
CA PHE A 292 12.77 13.75 -0.24
C PHE A 292 13.90 12.74 -0.01
N GLY A 293 14.12 12.32 1.25
CA GLY A 293 15.26 11.51 1.64
C GLY A 293 16.56 12.32 1.59
N ARG A 294 17.55 11.90 2.38
CA ARG A 294 18.80 12.66 2.57
C ARG A 294 19.53 13.00 1.27
N ARG A 295 19.49 12.10 0.29
CA ARG A 295 20.15 12.29 -1.02
C ARG A 295 19.56 13.45 -1.82
N VAL A 296 18.25 13.49 -2.04
CA VAL A 296 17.59 14.56 -2.82
C VAL A 296 17.65 15.88 -2.06
N LEU A 297 17.57 15.84 -0.72
CA LEU A 297 17.78 17.03 0.11
C LEU A 297 19.17 17.66 -0.13
N GLN A 298 20.24 16.87 -0.11
CA GLN A 298 21.60 17.37 -0.35
C GLN A 298 21.87 17.73 -1.82
N GLN A 299 21.39 16.93 -2.77
CA GLN A 299 21.75 17.05 -4.19
C GLN A 299 20.87 18.01 -4.99
N GLU A 300 19.65 18.28 -4.53
CA GLU A 300 18.69 19.15 -5.22
C GLU A 300 18.23 20.30 -4.31
N VAL A 301 17.49 19.99 -3.24
CA VAL A 301 16.73 20.97 -2.43
C VAL A 301 17.63 21.98 -1.72
N LEU A 302 18.67 21.49 -1.03
CA LEU A 302 19.64 22.24 -0.23
C LEU A 302 21.06 22.06 -0.78
N SER A 303 21.15 21.93 -2.11
CA SER A 303 22.42 21.92 -2.86
C SER A 303 23.05 23.32 -2.90
N ALA A 304 24.34 23.38 -3.22
CA ALA A 304 25.07 24.64 -3.42
C ALA A 304 24.52 25.48 -4.58
N GLY A 305 23.93 24.83 -5.59
CA GLY A 305 23.29 25.47 -6.75
C GLY A 305 21.77 25.67 -6.63
N SER A 306 21.19 25.39 -5.46
CA SER A 306 19.74 25.48 -5.26
C SER A 306 19.21 26.89 -5.47
N SER A 307 18.00 26.98 -6.04
CA SER A 307 17.23 28.23 -6.15
C SER A 307 16.56 28.64 -4.82
N LEU A 308 16.48 27.71 -3.86
CA LEU A 308 15.79 27.91 -2.60
C LEU A 308 16.58 28.84 -1.67
N ARG A 309 16.06 30.05 -1.43
CA ARG A 309 16.65 31.04 -0.52
C ARG A 309 16.01 31.08 0.86
N VAL A 310 14.75 30.66 0.99
CA VAL A 310 14.02 30.56 2.26
C VAL A 310 13.34 29.21 2.39
N LEU A 311 13.68 28.48 3.44
CA LEU A 311 12.99 27.26 3.87
C LEU A 311 12.33 27.52 5.23
N ALA A 312 11.00 27.55 5.26
CA ALA A 312 10.22 27.73 6.47
C ALA A 312 9.59 26.40 6.90
N LEU A 313 10.04 25.86 8.03
CA LEU A 313 9.54 24.64 8.64
C LEU A 313 8.52 24.96 9.72
N GLY A 314 7.36 24.30 9.71
CA GLY A 314 6.37 24.50 10.77
C GLY A 314 5.27 23.45 10.81
N GLY A 315 4.43 23.53 11.84
CA GLY A 315 3.26 22.67 12.04
C GLY A 315 3.54 21.30 12.67
N GLU A 316 4.82 20.96 12.85
CA GLU A 316 5.37 19.83 13.61
C GLU A 316 6.64 20.31 14.33
N ALA A 317 7.21 19.50 15.23
CA ALA A 317 8.44 19.87 15.93
C ALA A 317 9.62 20.01 14.96
N CYS A 318 10.43 21.06 15.12
CA CYS A 318 11.57 21.31 14.24
C CYS A 318 12.65 20.21 14.40
N PRO A 319 13.24 19.69 13.30
CA PRO A 319 14.36 18.76 13.38
C PRO A 319 15.57 19.36 14.10
N SER A 320 16.42 18.52 14.70
CA SER A 320 17.59 18.99 15.44
C SER A 320 18.55 19.79 14.56
N PRO A 321 19.31 20.77 15.11
CA PRO A 321 20.32 21.51 14.35
C PRO A 321 21.33 20.61 13.65
N ALA A 322 21.64 19.44 14.22
CA ALA A 322 22.53 18.44 13.62
C ALA A 322 21.90 17.75 12.40
N LEU A 323 20.62 17.37 12.48
CA LEU A 323 19.90 16.74 11.36
C LEU A 323 19.71 17.73 10.20
N LEU A 324 19.35 18.99 10.49
CA LEU A 324 19.24 20.06 9.49
C LEU A 324 20.58 20.34 8.79
N ARG A 325 21.69 20.42 9.55
CA ARG A 325 23.04 20.50 8.98
C ARG A 325 23.35 19.31 8.07
N SER A 326 22.91 18.11 8.44
CA SER A 326 23.14 16.88 7.65
C SER A 326 22.42 16.85 6.29
N TRP A 327 21.39 17.69 6.10
CA TRP A 327 20.61 17.80 4.86
C TRP A 327 21.18 18.84 3.88
N ARG A 328 22.01 19.78 4.35
CA ARG A 328 22.61 20.83 3.51
C ARG A 328 23.90 20.35 2.86
N GLN A 329 24.14 20.77 1.62
CA GLN A 329 25.45 20.69 0.98
C GLN A 329 26.33 21.88 1.43
N GLU A 330 27.64 21.66 1.50
CA GLU A 330 28.63 22.74 1.64
C GLU A 330 28.40 23.84 0.57
N GLY A 331 28.44 25.11 0.98
CA GLY A 331 28.16 26.26 0.11
C GLY A 331 26.69 26.56 -0.20
N ASN A 332 25.72 25.78 0.29
CA ASN A 332 24.29 26.13 0.21
C ASN A 332 23.99 27.37 1.08
N CYS A 333 23.23 28.35 0.54
CA CYS A 333 22.92 29.62 1.22
C CYS A 333 21.44 29.76 1.66
N THR A 334 20.69 28.66 1.80
CA THR A 334 19.27 28.69 2.15
C THR A 334 19.04 29.11 3.60
N ARG A 335 18.33 30.23 3.83
CA ARG A 335 17.91 30.66 5.18
C ARG A 335 16.82 29.71 5.70
N ILE A 336 17.10 28.99 6.80
CA ILE A 336 16.13 28.09 7.45
C ILE A 336 15.46 28.81 8.62
N PHE A 337 14.12 28.70 8.68
CA PHE A 337 13.28 29.22 9.74
C PHE A 337 12.46 28.10 10.38
N ASN A 338 12.33 28.12 11.70
CA ASN A 338 11.31 27.40 12.44
C ASN A 338 10.11 28.34 12.67
N LEU A 339 8.90 27.91 12.33
CA LEU A 339 7.64 28.64 12.53
C LEU A 339 6.73 27.82 13.45
N TYR A 340 6.17 28.48 14.47
CA TYR A 340 5.24 27.87 15.41
C TYR A 340 3.98 28.71 15.56
N GLY A 341 2.84 28.07 15.74
CA GLY A 341 1.53 28.73 15.88
C GLY A 341 0.38 27.75 15.71
N THR A 342 -0.85 28.23 15.86
CA THR A 342 -2.07 27.44 15.75
C THR A 342 -3.16 28.21 15.01
N THR A 343 -4.11 27.50 14.39
CA THR A 343 -5.16 28.10 13.55
C THR A 343 -6.05 29.09 14.32
N GLU A 344 -6.23 28.86 15.62
CA GLU A 344 -7.00 29.72 16.55
C GLU A 344 -6.37 31.11 16.79
N VAL A 345 -5.12 31.31 16.37
CA VAL A 345 -4.37 32.58 16.44
C VAL A 345 -3.82 33.02 15.08
N SER A 346 -4.47 32.55 14.00
CA SER A 346 -4.20 32.84 12.59
C SER A 346 -2.81 32.37 12.15
N CYS A 347 -2.67 31.05 11.97
CA CYS A 347 -1.48 30.37 11.50
C CYS A 347 -0.26 30.60 12.41
N TRP A 348 0.85 31.11 11.87
CA TRP A 348 2.10 31.29 12.62
C TRP A 348 2.00 32.40 13.66
N ALA A 349 2.60 32.18 14.82
CA ALA A 349 2.61 33.07 15.98
C ALA A 349 4.03 33.46 16.42
N THR A 350 5.02 32.57 16.27
CA THR A 350 6.43 32.84 16.54
C THR A 350 7.31 32.36 15.40
N TYR A 351 8.54 32.89 15.33
CA TYR A 351 9.57 32.42 14.41
C TYR A 351 10.94 32.35 15.09
N HIS A 352 11.77 31.40 14.67
CA HIS A 352 13.19 31.37 14.96
C HIS A 352 13.98 31.21 13.66
N ARG A 353 14.91 32.14 13.38
CA ARG A 353 15.87 32.00 12.27
C ARG A 353 17.07 31.22 12.78
N LEU A 354 17.41 30.12 12.11
CA LEU A 354 18.62 29.37 12.47
C LEU A 354 19.86 30.16 12.04
N SER A 355 20.78 30.39 12.98
CA SER A 355 22.09 30.99 12.69
C SER A 355 23.00 29.98 12.01
N GLU A 356 23.79 30.43 11.03
CA GLU A 356 24.68 29.56 10.25
C GLU A 356 26.07 29.38 10.90
N MET A 357 26.40 30.21 11.89
CA MET A 357 27.71 30.24 12.55
C MET A 357 27.56 30.54 14.05
N ASP A 358 27.45 29.49 14.88
CA ASP A 358 28.32 29.38 16.07
C ASP A 358 28.35 27.93 16.62
N PRO A 359 29.49 27.23 16.58
CA PRO A 359 29.66 25.95 17.26
C PRO A 359 29.53 26.03 18.80
N ALA A 360 29.73 27.21 19.40
CA ALA A 360 29.77 27.38 20.85
C ALA A 360 28.39 27.53 21.52
N HIS A 361 27.36 27.93 20.77
CA HIS A 361 26.02 28.22 21.30
C HIS A 361 24.95 27.15 20.99
N LEU A 362 25.34 26.04 20.36
CA LEU A 362 24.44 24.94 19.98
C LEU A 362 24.71 23.65 20.81
N THR A 363 24.83 23.81 22.12
CA THR A 363 24.90 22.68 23.09
C THR A 363 23.53 22.05 23.39
N THR A 364 22.45 22.57 22.80
CA THR A 364 21.08 22.05 22.93
C THR A 364 20.65 21.29 21.67
N ASP A 365 20.13 20.08 21.85
CA ASP A 365 19.68 19.22 20.73
C ASP A 365 18.41 19.72 20.00
N SER A 366 17.70 20.71 20.56
CA SER A 366 16.42 21.22 20.06
C SER A 366 16.50 22.68 19.57
N VAL A 367 15.61 23.03 18.64
CA VAL A 367 15.49 24.38 18.08
C VAL A 367 14.44 25.18 18.87
N PRO A 368 14.70 26.44 19.26
CA PRO A 368 13.71 27.30 19.90
C PRO A 368 12.46 27.56 19.04
N LEU A 369 11.34 27.86 19.68
CA LEU A 369 10.15 28.44 19.05
C LEU A 369 10.37 29.91 18.65
N GLY A 370 11.36 30.56 19.27
CA GLY A 370 11.81 31.91 18.92
C GLY A 370 10.90 33.03 19.41
N GLU A 371 10.84 34.11 18.62
CA GLU A 371 10.24 35.39 19.00
C GLU A 371 8.83 35.55 18.41
N PRO A 372 7.93 36.30 19.07
CA PRO A 372 6.59 36.58 18.53
C PRO A 372 6.61 37.31 17.18
N LEU A 373 5.67 36.96 16.31
CA LEU A 373 5.36 37.73 15.11
C LEU A 373 4.60 39.03 15.47
N MET A 374 4.49 39.94 14.51
CA MET A 374 3.76 41.21 14.64
C MET A 374 2.38 41.02 15.29
N ASP A 375 2.04 41.96 16.16
CA ASP A 375 0.81 42.04 16.99
C ASP A 375 0.54 40.82 17.91
N THR A 376 1.46 39.86 17.99
CA THR A 376 1.28 38.60 18.72
C THR A 376 1.88 38.68 20.12
N VAL A 377 1.10 38.26 21.11
CA VAL A 377 1.52 38.10 22.51
C VAL A 377 1.64 36.60 22.81
N VAL A 378 2.75 36.20 23.42
CA VAL A 378 3.00 34.82 23.83
C VAL A 378 3.33 34.81 25.32
N GLU A 379 2.65 33.96 26.07
CA GLU A 379 2.87 33.72 27.48
C GLU A 379 3.08 32.23 27.75
N VAL A 380 3.88 31.91 28.76
CA VAL A 380 3.99 30.55 29.30
C VAL A 380 3.43 30.59 30.72
N ARG A 381 2.56 29.63 31.07
CA ARG A 381 1.94 29.57 32.40
C ARG A 381 2.06 28.18 33.02
N ASP A 382 2.26 28.13 34.33
CA ASP A 382 2.33 26.88 35.10
C ASP A 382 0.93 26.24 35.31
N ASP A 383 0.88 25.08 35.97
CA ASP A 383 -0.39 24.41 36.32
C ASP A 383 -1.29 25.21 37.28
N LYS A 384 -0.78 26.30 37.89
CA LYS A 384 -1.53 27.25 38.73
C LYS A 384 -1.96 28.50 37.96
N GLY A 385 -1.65 28.58 36.67
CA GLY A 385 -1.92 29.73 35.81
C GLY A 385 -1.01 30.94 36.04
N GLN A 386 0.09 30.79 36.79
CA GLN A 386 1.09 31.84 37.00
C GLN A 386 2.04 31.92 35.81
N LEU A 387 2.51 33.14 35.48
CA LEU A 387 3.50 33.34 34.41
C LEU A 387 4.84 32.67 34.77
N VAL A 388 5.38 31.91 33.81
CA VAL A 388 6.69 31.27 33.89
C VAL A 388 7.67 32.12 33.09
N THR A 389 8.79 32.50 33.69
CA THR A 389 9.89 33.24 33.02
C THR A 389 11.15 32.40 32.85
N GLU A 390 11.25 31.26 33.53
CA GLU A 390 12.32 30.25 33.43
C GLU A 390 11.72 28.92 33.93
N GLY A 391 12.05 27.78 33.30
CA GLY A 391 11.46 26.48 33.63
C GLY A 391 10.26 26.09 32.76
N GLU A 392 9.46 25.11 33.18
CA GLU A 392 8.44 24.46 32.33
C GLU A 392 7.04 25.06 32.49
N GLY A 393 6.26 25.08 31.41
CA GLY A 393 4.84 25.45 31.44
C GLY A 393 4.13 25.34 30.09
N GLN A 394 2.82 25.63 30.11
CA GLN A 394 1.94 25.59 28.94
C GLN A 394 1.96 26.93 28.18
N VAL A 395 1.99 26.89 26.85
CA VAL A 395 1.95 28.08 25.99
C VAL A 395 0.52 28.61 25.81
N PHE A 396 0.40 29.93 25.89
CA PHE A 396 -0.80 30.72 25.61
C PHE A 396 -0.46 31.80 24.58
N ILE A 397 -1.31 31.96 23.56
CA ILE A 397 -1.08 32.93 22.48
C ILE A 397 -2.30 33.83 22.31
N GLY A 398 -2.07 35.10 22.07
CA GLY A 398 -3.11 36.08 21.76
C GLY A 398 -2.49 37.36 21.23
N GLY A 399 -3.06 38.50 21.62
CA GLY A 399 -2.74 39.82 21.07
C GLY A 399 -4.01 40.54 20.62
N GLN A 400 -3.91 41.84 20.35
CA GLN A 400 -5.09 42.69 20.08
C GLN A 400 -5.89 42.19 18.88
N ASP A 401 -5.21 41.92 17.77
CA ASP A 401 -5.81 41.47 16.51
C ASP A 401 -5.39 40.03 16.17
N ARG A 402 -4.94 39.22 17.13
CA ARG A 402 -4.30 37.91 16.88
C ARG A 402 -5.10 36.70 17.37
N VAL A 403 -6.42 36.86 17.56
CA VAL A 403 -7.32 35.81 18.06
C VAL A 403 -8.47 35.59 17.08
N CYS A 404 -8.60 34.36 16.58
CA CYS A 404 -9.68 33.95 15.69
C CYS A 404 -10.98 33.65 16.47
N LEU A 405 -12.11 33.67 15.77
CA LEU A 405 -13.42 33.26 16.29
C LEU A 405 -13.55 31.73 16.24
N LEU A 406 -14.00 31.11 17.32
CA LEU A 406 -14.23 29.67 17.42
C LEU A 406 -15.73 29.34 17.47
N ASP A 407 -16.17 28.40 16.63
CA ASP A 407 -17.55 27.89 16.58
C ASP A 407 -18.63 28.99 16.51
N ASP A 408 -19.41 29.23 17.57
CA ASP A 408 -20.47 30.27 17.58
C ASP A 408 -20.02 31.60 18.25
N GLU A 409 -18.71 31.82 18.46
CA GLU A 409 -18.18 33.11 18.96
C GLU A 409 -18.41 34.25 17.95
N GLU A 410 -19.11 35.31 18.38
CA GLU A 410 -19.39 36.48 17.52
C GLU A 410 -18.25 37.52 17.49
N SER A 411 -17.46 37.63 18.57
CA SER A 411 -16.30 38.52 18.67
C SER A 411 -15.32 38.02 19.75
N PRO A 412 -14.00 38.25 19.62
CA PRO A 412 -13.05 37.90 20.68
C PRO A 412 -13.12 38.93 21.80
N VAL A 413 -13.03 38.50 23.06
CA VAL A 413 -12.91 39.43 24.19
C VAL A 413 -11.52 40.08 24.14
N PRO A 414 -11.37 41.41 24.28
CA PRO A 414 -10.07 42.06 24.34
C PRO A 414 -9.16 41.46 25.42
N GLY A 415 -7.91 41.14 25.06
CA GLY A 415 -6.98 40.45 25.94
C GLY A 415 -7.19 38.93 26.04
N THR A 416 -8.00 38.31 25.18
CA THR A 416 -8.10 36.85 25.08
C THR A 416 -6.75 36.21 24.78
N MET A 417 -6.38 35.20 25.57
CA MET A 417 -5.22 34.35 25.34
C MET A 417 -5.71 32.91 25.14
N ARG A 418 -5.45 32.32 23.97
CA ARG A 418 -5.81 30.94 23.65
C ARG A 418 -4.74 29.99 24.18
N ALA A 419 -5.14 29.04 25.02
CA ALA A 419 -4.28 27.94 25.45
C ALA A 419 -3.99 27.01 24.25
N THR A 420 -2.72 26.86 23.85
CA THR A 420 -2.38 26.03 22.69
C THR A 420 -2.54 24.54 23.01
N GLY A 421 -2.23 24.16 24.25
CA GLY A 421 -2.11 22.75 24.68
C GLY A 421 -0.67 22.23 24.60
N ASP A 422 0.27 23.07 24.18
CA ASP A 422 1.68 22.72 24.03
C ASP A 422 2.47 23.14 25.27
N TRP A 423 3.45 22.32 25.64
CA TRP A 423 4.37 22.57 26.75
C TRP A 423 5.75 22.94 26.23
N VAL A 424 6.38 23.88 26.93
CA VAL A 424 7.73 24.36 26.67
C VAL A 424 8.54 24.40 27.96
N THR A 425 9.86 24.37 27.82
CA THR A 425 10.81 24.84 28.83
C THR A 425 11.38 26.17 28.37
N ILE A 426 11.31 27.19 29.22
CA ILE A 426 12.06 28.44 29.04
C ILE A 426 13.45 28.23 29.63
N ARG A 427 14.47 28.50 28.83
CA ARG A 427 15.88 28.52 29.22
C ARG A 427 16.55 29.71 28.54
N ASP A 428 17.30 30.51 29.28
CA ASP A 428 17.95 31.72 28.76
C ASP A 428 16.97 32.65 28.00
N ALA A 429 15.74 32.77 28.54
CA ALA A 429 14.59 33.47 27.93
C ALA A 429 14.09 32.93 26.57
N GLN A 430 14.59 31.78 26.09
CA GLN A 430 14.12 31.12 24.87
C GLN A 430 13.16 29.97 25.17
N LEU A 431 12.09 29.85 24.38
CA LEU A 431 11.08 28.79 24.51
C LEU A 431 11.50 27.56 23.70
N PHE A 432 11.73 26.42 24.36
CA PHE A 432 12.00 25.13 23.72
C PHE A 432 10.80 24.20 23.87
N TYR A 433 10.30 23.66 22.75
CA TYR A 433 9.18 22.72 22.73
C TYR A 433 9.50 21.40 23.44
N LEU A 434 8.67 21.00 24.40
CA LEU A 434 8.79 19.71 25.11
C LEU A 434 7.82 18.65 24.57
N GLY A 435 6.61 19.07 24.21
CA GLY A 435 5.57 18.20 23.71
C GLY A 435 4.17 18.73 23.95
N ARG A 436 3.15 18.03 23.45
CA ARG A 436 1.75 18.35 23.75
C ARG A 436 1.28 17.77 25.08
N LYS A 437 0.33 18.45 25.75
CA LYS A 437 -0.31 18.00 27.00
C LYS A 437 -1.08 16.68 26.84
N ASP A 438 -1.65 16.41 25.66
CA ASP A 438 -2.30 15.15 25.31
C ASP A 438 -1.32 14.03 24.90
N ARG A 439 -0.05 14.37 24.65
CA ARG A 439 1.08 13.43 24.45
C ARG A 439 2.00 13.30 25.67
N LEU A 440 1.58 13.80 26.83
CA LEU A 440 2.23 13.57 28.12
C LEU A 440 1.69 12.29 28.76
N VAL A 441 2.56 11.31 29.01
CA VAL A 441 2.18 10.05 29.66
C VAL A 441 2.91 9.87 30.99
N LYS A 442 2.38 9.03 31.88
CA LYS A 442 3.00 8.71 33.17
C LYS A 442 3.44 7.24 33.18
N ARG A 443 4.75 6.98 33.14
CA ARG A 443 5.34 5.62 33.15
C ARG A 443 6.23 5.46 34.38
N HIS A 444 6.05 4.37 35.13
CA HIS A 444 6.75 4.08 36.39
C HIS A 444 6.73 5.24 37.41
N GLY A 445 5.61 5.98 37.47
CA GLY A 445 5.44 7.14 38.36
C GLY A 445 6.03 8.46 37.85
N GLN A 446 6.80 8.46 36.77
CA GLN A 446 7.47 9.63 36.19
C GLN A 446 6.70 10.13 34.95
N GLN A 447 6.72 11.45 34.72
CA GLN A 447 6.12 12.09 33.54
C GLN A 447 7.06 11.98 32.34
N LEU A 448 6.50 11.71 31.16
CA LEU A 448 7.24 11.50 29.92
C LEU A 448 6.51 12.13 28.74
N HIS A 449 7.13 13.11 28.09
CA HIS A 449 6.65 13.65 26.81
C HIS A 449 7.06 12.73 25.67
N LEU A 450 6.09 12.18 24.93
CA LEU A 450 6.36 11.28 23.81
C LEU A 450 7.08 11.98 22.64
N ASP A 451 6.87 13.29 22.49
CA ASP A 451 7.54 14.10 21.46
C ASP A 451 9.05 14.20 21.71
N ALA A 452 9.47 14.44 22.96
CA ALA A 452 10.89 14.49 23.34
C ALA A 452 11.61 13.14 23.09
N VAL A 453 10.96 12.01 23.40
CA VAL A 453 11.51 10.68 23.07
C VAL A 453 11.64 10.52 21.56
N GLN A 454 10.66 10.98 20.78
CA GLN A 454 10.70 10.90 19.32
C GLN A 454 11.88 11.68 18.73
N GLN A 455 12.12 12.91 19.19
CA GLN A 455 13.26 13.73 18.75
C GLN A 455 14.61 13.05 19.03
N VAL A 456 14.78 12.43 20.20
CA VAL A 456 16.01 11.70 20.53
C VAL A 456 16.19 10.48 19.65
N VAL A 457 15.13 9.75 19.30
CA VAL A 457 15.23 8.63 18.32
C VAL A 457 15.58 9.15 16.91
N GLU A 458 15.00 10.27 16.47
CA GLU A 458 15.25 10.89 15.15
C GLU A 458 16.65 11.51 15.01
N SER A 459 17.30 11.87 16.12
CA SER A 459 18.69 12.34 16.10
C SER A 459 19.74 11.24 15.83
N LEU A 460 19.35 9.97 15.87
CA LEU A 460 20.25 8.84 15.61
C LEU A 460 20.54 8.70 14.11
N THR A 461 21.81 8.55 13.75
CA THR A 461 22.27 8.41 12.35
C THR A 461 21.67 7.24 11.57
N GLU A 462 21.19 6.23 12.28
CA GLU A 462 20.56 5.01 11.77
C GLU A 462 19.05 5.15 11.55
N VAL A 463 18.46 6.27 11.95
CA VAL A 463 17.03 6.57 11.85
C VAL A 463 16.85 7.65 10.79
N GLU A 464 16.03 7.38 9.77
CA GLU A 464 15.64 8.37 8.78
C GLU A 464 14.40 9.16 9.24
N ALA A 465 13.46 8.48 9.91
CA ALA A 465 12.29 9.10 10.54
C ALA A 465 11.73 8.21 11.66
N CYS A 466 11.02 8.80 12.63
CA CYS A 466 10.40 8.05 13.72
C CYS A 466 8.95 8.49 13.99
N ALA A 467 8.21 7.66 14.73
CA ALA A 467 7.06 8.09 15.48
C ALA A 467 7.01 7.33 16.81
N VAL A 468 6.73 8.02 17.91
CA VAL A 468 6.64 7.40 19.25
C VAL A 468 5.20 7.42 19.76
N ARG A 469 4.72 6.25 20.22
CA ARG A 469 3.38 6.07 20.82
C ARG A 469 3.46 5.34 22.15
N PHE A 470 2.51 5.66 23.02
CA PHE A 470 2.19 4.88 24.20
C PHE A 470 0.99 3.98 23.89
N CYS A 471 1.12 2.69 24.14
CA CYS A 471 0.20 1.64 23.74
C CYS A 471 -0.36 0.89 24.95
N GLU A 472 -1.48 0.18 24.73
CA GLU A 472 -2.16 -0.61 25.75
C GLU A 472 -1.22 -1.63 26.43
N GLY A 473 -1.33 -1.77 27.74
CA GLY A 473 -0.36 -2.52 28.56
C GLY A 473 0.84 -1.69 29.02
N ASN A 474 0.73 -0.36 29.06
CA ASN A 474 1.75 0.58 29.53
C ASN A 474 3.07 0.56 28.73
N LYS A 475 3.01 0.16 27.45
CA LYS A 475 4.20 -0.01 26.60
C LYS A 475 4.48 1.21 25.74
N LEU A 476 5.73 1.65 25.74
CA LEU A 476 6.27 2.68 24.87
C LEU A 476 6.81 2.04 23.58
N VAL A 477 6.34 2.50 22.43
CA VAL A 477 6.65 1.92 21.11
C VAL A 477 7.23 3.00 20.21
N ALA A 478 8.39 2.75 19.63
CA ALA A 478 8.99 3.59 18.60
C ALA A 478 8.90 2.89 17.24
N PHE A 479 8.25 3.53 16.28
CA PHE A 479 8.22 3.10 14.89
C PHE A 479 9.38 3.78 14.15
N ILE A 480 10.21 3.02 13.45
CA ILE A 480 11.47 3.51 12.89
C ILE A 480 11.54 3.23 11.40
N VAL A 481 11.79 4.28 10.61
CA VAL A 481 12.29 4.15 9.24
C VAL A 481 13.82 4.10 9.31
N PRO A 482 14.49 3.01 8.90
CA PRO A 482 15.94 2.87 9.01
C PRO A 482 16.67 3.66 7.92
N SER A 483 17.76 4.34 8.26
CA SER A 483 18.62 5.00 7.28
C SER A 483 19.33 3.96 6.38
N PRO A 484 19.34 4.13 5.04
CA PRO A 484 19.96 3.16 4.13
C PRO A 484 21.48 3.02 4.31
N SER A 485 22.15 4.04 4.86
CA SER A 485 23.61 4.24 4.77
C SER A 485 24.51 3.31 5.62
N ARG A 486 23.99 2.28 6.29
CA ARG A 486 24.79 1.34 7.10
C ARG A 486 24.37 -0.14 7.10
N THR A 487 23.34 -0.53 6.35
CA THR A 487 22.86 -1.93 6.35
C THR A 487 23.92 -2.90 5.82
N GLU A 488 24.78 -2.46 4.89
CA GLU A 488 25.91 -3.24 4.33
C GLU A 488 27.13 -3.35 5.26
N ALA A 489 27.40 -2.36 6.11
CA ALA A 489 28.58 -2.36 6.96
C ALA A 489 28.53 -3.40 8.10
N LEU A 490 27.37 -4.03 8.33
CA LEU A 490 27.13 -5.02 9.37
C LEU A 490 27.09 -6.46 8.86
N SER A 491 27.04 -6.69 7.53
CA SER A 491 27.06 -8.04 6.95
C SER A 491 28.48 -8.60 6.78
N THR A 492 29.49 -7.73 6.63
CA THR A 492 30.89 -8.10 6.37
C THR A 492 31.70 -8.46 7.61
N ALA A 493 31.23 -8.13 8.81
CA ALA A 493 31.96 -8.35 10.07
C ALA A 493 31.81 -9.78 10.66
N SER A 494 31.02 -10.66 10.05
CA SER A 494 30.66 -11.97 10.64
C SER A 494 31.36 -13.18 10.02
N SER A 495 32.38 -12.97 9.16
CA SER A 495 33.03 -14.04 8.39
C SER A 495 34.57 -14.01 8.47
N ALA A 496 35.14 -13.79 9.66
CA ALA A 496 36.59 -13.87 9.87
C ALA A 496 36.97 -14.20 11.33
N HIS A 497 36.85 -15.47 11.76
CA HIS A 497 37.65 -16.04 12.86
C HIS A 497 37.63 -17.58 12.90
N GLN A 498 38.59 -18.21 12.23
CA GLN A 498 39.25 -19.46 12.64
C GLN A 498 40.50 -19.63 11.77
N GLY A 499 41.70 -19.67 12.37
CA GLY A 499 42.95 -19.65 11.59
C GLY A 499 44.22 -19.30 12.36
N ASP A 500 44.46 -20.00 13.47
CA ASP A 500 45.75 -20.23 14.15
C ASP A 500 46.57 -19.11 14.83
N GLN A 501 47.43 -19.60 15.72
CA GLN A 501 48.31 -18.85 16.62
C GLN A 501 49.74 -18.75 16.06
N ASP A 502 50.43 -17.63 16.27
CA ASP A 502 51.77 -17.68 16.89
C ASP A 502 52.21 -16.32 17.50
N LEU A 503 53.21 -16.34 18.39
CA LEU A 503 53.66 -15.22 19.21
C LEU A 503 54.83 -14.43 18.61
N SER A 504 54.81 -13.08 18.71
CA SER A 504 55.93 -12.27 19.24
C SER A 504 55.64 -10.75 19.26
N LYS A 505 56.56 -9.96 19.87
CA LYS A 505 56.34 -8.61 20.43
C LYS A 505 56.94 -7.44 19.59
N PRO A 506 56.63 -6.16 19.91
CA PRO A 506 56.65 -5.05 18.93
C PRO A 506 57.82 -4.04 19.04
N ASN A 507 57.91 -3.13 18.06
CA ASN A 507 58.48 -1.77 18.15
C ASN A 507 57.94 -0.91 16.97
N LYS A 508 57.26 0.21 17.22
CA LYS A 508 57.75 1.62 17.28
C LYS A 508 58.00 2.30 15.92
N ASP A 509 57.09 3.24 15.58
CA ASP A 509 57.29 4.69 15.40
C ASP A 509 58.33 5.22 14.34
N PRO A 510 58.23 6.49 13.88
CA PRO A 510 57.39 6.91 12.74
C PRO A 510 58.17 7.83 11.74
N VAL A 511 57.48 8.80 11.07
CA VAL A 511 57.99 10.12 10.57
C VAL A 511 58.05 10.36 9.04
N SER A 512 57.01 11.07 8.56
CA SER A 512 56.99 12.29 7.70
C SER A 512 57.47 12.33 6.22
N SER A 513 56.79 13.26 5.52
CA SER A 513 57.29 14.28 4.58
C SER A 513 57.07 14.09 3.06
N SER A 514 56.52 15.16 2.50
CA SER A 514 56.31 15.51 1.08
C SER A 514 57.12 16.81 0.80
N PRO A 515 57.07 17.50 -0.38
CA PRO A 515 56.63 17.14 -1.74
C PRO A 515 57.64 17.55 -2.87
N SER A 516 57.42 17.17 -4.15
CA SER A 516 57.75 18.02 -5.33
C SER A 516 57.30 17.47 -6.71
N THR A 517 56.54 18.30 -7.46
CA THR A 517 56.39 18.49 -8.95
C THR A 517 57.24 17.62 -9.93
N SER A 518 56.77 17.16 -11.11
CA SER A 518 56.17 17.96 -12.23
C SER A 518 55.60 17.15 -13.44
N ILE A 519 54.47 17.60 -14.00
CA ILE A 519 54.08 17.74 -15.45
C ILE A 519 54.42 16.59 -16.46
N ASN A 520 53.40 15.92 -17.06
CA ASN A 520 52.91 16.21 -18.44
C ASN A 520 51.61 15.45 -18.86
N HIS A 521 51.03 15.84 -20.01
CA HIS A 521 49.71 15.48 -20.56
C HIS A 521 49.42 14.02 -20.97
N GLY A 522 48.15 13.61 -20.90
CA GLY A 522 47.56 12.57 -21.75
C GLY A 522 46.22 11.99 -21.24
N ASN A 523 45.12 12.11 -22.00
CA ASN A 523 43.91 11.29 -21.79
C ASN A 523 44.25 9.81 -22.02
N PRO A 524 43.71 8.88 -21.21
CA PRO A 524 42.54 8.14 -21.73
C PRO A 524 41.51 7.72 -20.66
N ALA A 525 40.47 7.06 -21.19
CA ALA A 525 39.36 6.40 -20.50
C ALA A 525 39.70 5.70 -19.17
N VAL A 526 38.78 5.86 -18.20
CA VAL A 526 38.74 5.05 -16.97
C VAL A 526 38.14 3.69 -17.29
N SER A 527 38.94 2.65 -17.15
CA SER A 527 38.47 1.26 -17.08
C SER A 527 37.77 1.03 -15.74
N SER A 528 36.57 0.46 -15.81
CA SER A 528 35.90 -0.16 -14.68
C SER A 528 36.71 -1.35 -14.15
N ASP A 529 36.91 -1.41 -12.84
CA ASP A 529 36.70 -2.63 -12.05
C ASP A 529 36.66 -2.27 -10.57
N ASP A 530 35.45 -2.19 -10.02
CA ASP A 530 35.24 -2.55 -8.62
C ASP A 530 33.83 -3.16 -8.48
N HIS A 531 33.79 -4.45 -8.18
CA HIS A 531 32.54 -5.19 -8.00
C HIS A 531 31.97 -4.91 -6.62
N GLN A 532 30.84 -4.19 -6.55
CA GLN A 532 29.92 -4.30 -5.41
C GLN A 532 28.54 -4.77 -5.87
N ARG A 533 28.12 -5.91 -5.31
CA ARG A 533 26.80 -6.51 -5.50
C ARG A 533 25.88 -5.99 -4.40
N GLU A 534 24.88 -5.20 -4.75
CA GLU A 534 23.76 -4.93 -3.84
C GLU A 534 22.60 -5.89 -4.11
N SER A 535 22.21 -6.62 -3.08
CA SER A 535 21.06 -7.53 -3.08
C SER A 535 19.90 -6.90 -2.31
N GLY A 536 18.89 -6.40 -3.02
CA GLY A 536 17.65 -5.90 -2.42
C GLY A 536 16.59 -7.00 -2.26
N GLY A 537 16.07 -7.16 -1.03
CA GLY A 537 15.01 -8.11 -0.69
C GLY A 537 14.00 -7.52 0.31
N ASP A 538 12.85 -8.18 0.43
CA ASP A 538 11.65 -7.71 1.15
C ASP A 538 11.83 -7.26 2.62
N GLY A 539 10.94 -6.35 3.01
CA GLY A 539 10.31 -6.31 4.34
C GLY A 539 11.22 -6.50 5.56
N ALA A 540 11.87 -5.42 6.01
CA ALA A 540 12.83 -5.42 7.11
C ALA A 540 12.31 -6.03 8.43
N ILE A 541 12.60 -7.32 8.65
CA ILE A 541 13.24 -7.69 9.92
C ILE A 541 14.63 -7.09 9.85
N ALA A 542 14.87 -6.02 10.61
CA ALA A 542 16.21 -5.46 10.72
C ALA A 542 17.19 -6.56 11.19
N PRO A 543 18.43 -6.63 10.66
CA PRO A 543 19.42 -7.54 11.21
C PRO A 543 19.54 -7.27 12.71
N ALA A 544 19.55 -8.30 13.55
CA ALA A 544 19.39 -8.14 15.00
C ALA A 544 20.45 -7.21 15.65
N GLY A 545 21.56 -6.96 14.96
CA GLY A 545 22.55 -5.93 15.30
C GLY A 545 22.05 -4.48 15.20
N LEU A 546 21.21 -4.12 14.23
CA LEU A 546 20.67 -2.75 14.09
C LEU A 546 19.74 -2.40 15.26
N GLN A 547 18.81 -3.30 15.60
CA GLN A 547 17.92 -3.12 16.75
C GLN A 547 18.72 -2.97 18.05
N ARG A 548 19.72 -3.85 18.30
CA ARG A 548 20.63 -3.74 19.45
C ARG A 548 21.45 -2.44 19.44
N SER A 549 21.89 -1.98 18.28
CA SER A 549 22.68 -0.76 18.11
C SER A 549 21.88 0.51 18.40
N ILE A 550 20.60 0.55 18.03
CA ILE A 550 19.67 1.63 18.38
C ILE A 550 19.34 1.57 19.87
N GLN A 551 18.93 0.40 20.40
CA GLN A 551 18.61 0.24 21.82
C GLN A 551 19.77 0.65 22.75
N ARG A 552 21.01 0.27 22.42
CA ARG A 552 22.19 0.68 23.21
C ARG A 552 22.34 2.20 23.30
N ARG A 553 22.26 2.92 22.17
CA ARG A 553 22.35 4.39 22.19
C ARG A 553 21.16 5.05 22.87
N LEU A 554 19.96 4.49 22.77
CA LEU A 554 18.82 4.99 23.53
C LEU A 554 19.05 4.80 25.04
N SER A 555 19.72 3.74 25.49
CA SER A 555 20.13 3.61 26.90
C SER A 555 21.20 4.63 27.34
N ASP A 556 22.03 5.12 26.42
CA ASP A 556 23.03 6.16 26.70
C ASP A 556 22.41 7.57 26.73
N LEU A 557 21.33 7.81 25.97
CA LEU A 557 20.69 9.13 25.78
C LEU A 557 19.39 9.34 26.58
N LEU A 558 18.70 8.27 27.00
CA LEU A 558 17.40 8.34 27.67
C LEU A 558 17.43 7.64 29.04
N PRO A 559 16.75 8.20 30.07
CA PRO A 559 16.57 7.50 31.33
C PRO A 559 15.74 6.22 31.13
N GLY A 560 15.94 5.20 31.96
CA GLY A 560 15.38 3.85 31.74
C GLY A 560 13.84 3.78 31.57
N HIS A 561 13.08 4.74 32.11
CA HIS A 561 11.62 4.82 31.92
C HIS A 561 11.21 5.44 30.57
N ALA A 562 12.12 6.08 29.84
CA ALA A 562 11.90 6.74 28.55
C ALA A 562 12.37 5.88 27.37
N ILE A 563 13.12 4.79 27.61
CA ILE A 563 13.53 3.83 26.58
C ILE A 563 12.29 3.06 26.07
N PRO A 564 12.04 2.99 24.74
CA PRO A 564 10.93 2.22 24.17
C PRO A 564 11.03 0.71 24.47
N ASP A 565 9.91 0.10 24.88
CA ASP A 565 9.77 -1.35 25.08
C ASP A 565 9.85 -2.13 23.76
N SER A 566 9.53 -1.48 22.63
CA SER A 566 9.47 -2.11 21.31
C SER A 566 9.91 -1.13 20.24
N LEU A 567 10.85 -1.58 19.39
CA LEU A 567 11.23 -0.91 18.16
C LEU A 567 10.58 -1.63 16.98
N VAL A 568 9.74 -0.93 16.22
CA VAL A 568 9.00 -1.49 15.08
C VAL A 568 9.52 -0.85 13.80
N PHE A 569 10.31 -1.60 13.03
CA PHE A 569 10.84 -1.10 11.76
C PHE A 569 9.74 -1.08 10.69
N ILE A 570 9.61 0.05 9.99
CA ILE A 570 8.61 0.28 8.94
C ILE A 570 9.29 0.93 7.72
N PRO A 571 8.84 0.67 6.49
CA PRO A 571 9.48 1.21 5.29
C PRO A 571 9.29 2.72 5.14
N THR A 572 8.14 3.25 5.58
CA THR A 572 7.79 4.67 5.57
C THR A 572 6.81 4.97 6.71
N LEU A 573 6.74 6.22 7.16
CA LEU A 573 5.69 6.67 8.08
C LEU A 573 4.36 6.86 7.31
N PRO A 574 3.24 6.28 7.79
CA PRO A 574 1.92 6.54 7.22
C PRO A 574 1.52 7.99 7.54
N LEU A 575 0.99 8.72 6.57
CA LEU A 575 0.60 10.13 6.74
C LEU A 575 -0.87 10.35 6.43
N THR A 576 -1.47 11.24 7.20
CA THR A 576 -2.79 11.83 6.95
C THR A 576 -2.83 12.60 5.62
N SER A 577 -4.04 12.91 5.14
CA SER A 577 -4.28 13.85 4.03
C SER A 577 -3.69 15.25 4.26
N HIS A 578 -3.30 15.57 5.50
CA HIS A 578 -2.67 16.81 5.91
C HIS A 578 -1.14 16.76 5.96
N GLY A 579 -0.51 15.64 5.56
CA GLY A 579 0.95 15.49 5.56
C GLY A 579 1.60 15.32 6.94
N LYS A 580 0.79 15.13 8.00
CA LYS A 580 1.23 14.74 9.35
C LYS A 580 1.11 13.24 9.55
N VAL A 581 1.90 12.65 10.45
CA VAL A 581 1.88 11.20 10.76
C VAL A 581 0.48 10.71 11.17
N ALA A 582 -0.01 9.65 10.51
CA ALA A 582 -1.28 8.99 10.78
C ALA A 582 -1.19 8.07 12.01
N LEU A 583 -1.30 8.67 13.19
CA LEU A 583 -1.18 7.98 14.48
C LEU A 583 -2.16 6.80 14.68
N GLY A 584 -3.31 6.82 14.00
CA GLY A 584 -4.28 5.72 14.00
C GLY A 584 -3.80 4.49 13.21
N GLU A 585 -3.20 4.70 12.04
CA GLU A 585 -2.61 3.62 11.23
C GLU A 585 -1.45 2.97 11.97
N LEU A 586 -0.59 3.77 12.63
CA LEU A 586 0.46 3.22 13.50
C LEU A 586 -0.08 2.32 14.62
N LYS A 587 -1.22 2.67 15.24
CA LYS A 587 -1.89 1.78 16.22
C LYS A 587 -2.25 0.44 15.57
N MET A 588 -2.91 0.46 14.41
CA MET A 588 -3.28 -0.75 13.66
C MET A 588 -2.04 -1.57 13.25
N MET A 589 -0.94 -0.92 12.82
CA MET A 589 0.31 -1.60 12.48
C MET A 589 0.94 -2.31 13.69
N TYR A 590 0.94 -1.68 14.87
CA TYR A 590 1.42 -2.30 16.11
C TYR A 590 0.51 -3.43 16.59
N GLU A 591 -0.80 -3.31 16.45
CA GLU A 591 -1.74 -4.39 16.76
C GLU A 591 -1.50 -5.61 15.87
N ARG A 592 -1.40 -5.42 14.54
CA ARG A 592 -0.99 -6.49 13.60
C ARG A 592 0.40 -7.05 13.89
N HIS A 593 1.33 -6.25 14.41
CA HIS A 593 2.66 -6.72 14.81
C HIS A 593 2.60 -7.57 16.10
N ARG A 594 1.83 -7.13 17.09
CA ARG A 594 1.55 -7.85 18.34
C ARG A 594 0.77 -9.15 18.12
N GLU A 595 -0.15 -9.17 17.16
CA GLU A 595 -0.87 -10.37 16.74
C GLU A 595 0.01 -11.36 15.98
N ARG A 596 0.95 -10.89 15.14
CA ARG A 596 1.98 -11.76 14.54
C ARG A 596 2.88 -12.41 15.61
N LEU A 597 3.32 -11.64 16.61
CA LEU A 597 4.08 -12.18 17.75
C LEU A 597 3.25 -13.16 18.61
N ARG A 598 1.93 -12.96 18.72
CA ARG A 598 1.02 -13.90 19.41
C ARG A 598 0.75 -15.16 18.59
N THR A 599 0.56 -15.07 17.29
CA THR A 599 0.34 -16.25 16.43
C THR A 599 1.60 -17.10 16.28
N GLN A 600 2.79 -16.52 16.42
CA GLN A 600 4.04 -17.28 16.57
C GLN A 600 4.14 -18.06 17.90
N LYS A 601 3.42 -17.67 18.97
CA LYS A 601 3.41 -18.42 20.24
C LYS A 601 2.61 -19.73 20.19
N ASN A 602 1.57 -19.83 19.37
CA ASN A 602 0.70 -21.01 19.31
C ASN A 602 1.31 -22.21 18.54
N LYS A 603 2.65 -22.29 18.47
CA LYS A 603 3.44 -23.43 17.97
C LYS A 603 4.33 -24.07 19.07
N LEU A 604 4.03 -23.84 20.35
CA LEU A 604 4.70 -24.57 21.45
C LEU A 604 4.19 -26.02 21.51
N SER A 605 5.04 -26.98 21.12
CA SER A 605 4.91 -28.38 21.53
C SER A 605 5.70 -28.64 22.83
N PRO A 606 5.44 -29.72 23.59
CA PRO A 606 6.19 -30.04 24.82
C PRO A 606 7.73 -30.11 24.61
N ASP A 607 8.19 -30.68 23.49
CA ASP A 607 9.63 -30.71 23.16
C ASP A 607 10.20 -29.33 22.78
N THR A 608 9.39 -28.48 22.16
CA THR A 608 9.78 -27.09 21.83
C THR A 608 9.81 -26.23 23.09
N LEU A 609 8.85 -26.42 24.00
CA LEU A 609 8.83 -25.81 25.34
C LEU A 609 10.06 -26.24 26.15
N ARG A 610 10.41 -27.53 26.17
CA ARG A 610 11.64 -28.03 26.82
C ARG A 610 12.90 -27.33 26.30
N LYS A 611 13.07 -27.27 24.97
CA LYS A 611 14.24 -26.57 24.37
C LYS A 611 14.24 -25.08 24.68
N ARG A 612 13.06 -24.42 24.67
CA ARG A 612 12.94 -23.00 24.95
C ARG A 612 13.22 -22.66 26.42
N LEU A 613 12.78 -23.50 27.35
CA LEU A 613 13.08 -23.36 28.77
C LEU A 613 14.59 -23.53 29.06
N GLN A 614 15.27 -24.48 28.41
CA GLN A 614 16.74 -24.61 28.49
C GLN A 614 17.48 -23.37 27.97
N ILE A 615 17.00 -22.73 26.89
CA ILE A 615 17.57 -21.48 26.37
C ILE A 615 17.37 -20.35 27.37
N LEU A 616 16.13 -20.13 27.84
CA LEU A 616 15.82 -19.08 28.82
C LEU A 616 16.61 -19.24 30.13
N TRP A 617 16.85 -20.48 30.57
CA TRP A 617 17.65 -20.80 31.75
C TRP A 617 19.10 -20.33 31.58
N LYS A 618 19.71 -20.64 30.42
CA LYS A 618 21.07 -20.19 30.08
C LYS A 618 21.15 -18.67 29.93
N GLU A 619 20.21 -18.07 29.22
CA GLU A 619 20.13 -16.61 29.03
C GLU A 619 20.02 -15.87 30.37
N THR A 620 19.21 -16.38 31.32
CA THR A 620 19.00 -15.72 32.62
C THR A 620 20.21 -15.86 33.56
N LEU A 621 20.96 -16.96 33.44
CA LEU A 621 22.17 -17.24 34.23
C LEU A 621 23.48 -16.80 33.56
N GLY A 622 23.43 -16.35 32.29
CA GLY A 622 24.62 -15.96 31.54
C GLY A 622 25.53 -17.13 31.14
N LEU A 623 24.99 -18.34 31.00
CA LEU A 623 25.74 -19.55 30.67
C LEU A 623 25.97 -19.70 29.17
N SER A 624 27.11 -20.28 28.76
CA SER A 624 27.40 -20.60 27.35
C SER A 624 26.41 -21.61 26.78
N GLU A 625 26.16 -21.57 25.47
CA GLU A 625 25.26 -22.51 24.78
C GLU A 625 25.69 -23.97 24.96
N ASP A 626 26.98 -24.26 25.13
CA ASP A 626 27.54 -25.61 25.25
C ASP A 626 27.24 -26.30 26.60
N VAL A 627 26.82 -25.56 27.64
CA VAL A 627 26.60 -26.14 28.98
C VAL A 627 25.33 -27.01 29.00
N PRO A 628 25.38 -28.30 29.35
CA PRO A 628 24.18 -29.14 29.38
C PRO A 628 23.35 -28.85 30.65
N VAL A 629 22.07 -28.50 30.46
CA VAL A 629 21.07 -28.40 31.55
C VAL A 629 20.33 -29.73 31.62
N GLY A 630 20.70 -30.57 32.60
CA GLY A 630 20.10 -31.88 32.82
C GLY A 630 18.79 -31.81 33.60
N ALA A 631 18.03 -32.92 33.64
CA ALA A 631 16.75 -32.98 34.34
C ALA A 631 16.85 -32.60 35.83
N GLU A 632 17.93 -33.03 36.50
CA GLU A 632 18.18 -32.79 37.93
C GLU A 632 18.80 -31.41 38.25
N SER A 633 18.96 -30.51 37.27
CA SER A 633 19.60 -29.20 37.48
C SER A 633 18.71 -28.27 38.30
N ASN A 634 19.11 -27.89 39.52
CA ASN A 634 18.43 -26.85 40.32
C ASN A 634 18.93 -25.45 39.96
N PHE A 635 18.04 -24.44 39.98
CA PHE A 635 18.32 -23.08 39.52
C PHE A 635 19.36 -22.34 40.38
N LEU A 636 19.24 -22.45 41.72
CA LEU A 636 20.16 -21.82 42.65
C LEU A 636 21.54 -22.50 42.63
N LEU A 637 21.57 -23.83 42.58
CA LEU A 637 22.82 -24.60 42.44
C LEU A 637 23.50 -24.41 41.07
N SER A 638 22.78 -23.90 40.07
CA SER A 638 23.33 -23.49 38.77
C SER A 638 23.93 -22.07 38.77
N GLY A 639 23.97 -21.39 39.92
CA GLY A 639 24.51 -20.03 40.07
C GLY A 639 23.47 -18.91 39.97
N GLY A 640 22.17 -19.22 40.04
CA GLY A 640 21.09 -18.23 40.03
C GLY A 640 20.79 -17.64 41.40
N ASP A 641 20.33 -16.39 41.41
CA ASP A 641 19.76 -15.71 42.59
C ASP A 641 18.22 -15.54 42.52
N SER A 642 17.60 -15.04 43.59
CA SER A 642 16.15 -14.84 43.68
C SER A 642 15.61 -13.77 42.71
N LEU A 643 16.42 -12.81 42.28
CA LEU A 643 16.03 -11.78 41.30
C LEU A 643 16.10 -12.34 39.86
N GLN A 644 17.09 -13.18 39.59
CA GLN A 644 17.17 -13.99 38.36
C GLN A 644 16.02 -15.00 38.29
N ALA A 645 15.65 -15.65 39.39
CA ALA A 645 14.50 -16.55 39.44
C ALA A 645 13.19 -15.82 39.09
N LEU A 646 12.99 -14.61 39.59
CA LEU A 646 11.86 -13.75 39.21
C LEU A 646 11.86 -13.38 37.71
N ARG A 647 13.02 -12.98 37.17
CA ARG A 647 13.17 -12.69 35.72
C ARG A 647 12.96 -13.93 34.85
N PHE A 648 13.37 -15.10 35.32
CA PHE A 648 13.13 -16.37 34.65
C PHE A 648 11.63 -16.70 34.65
N CYS A 649 10.94 -16.56 35.79
CA CYS A 649 9.48 -16.74 35.88
C CYS A 649 8.69 -15.78 34.96
N ASP A 650 9.10 -14.51 34.88
CA ASP A 650 8.50 -13.54 33.95
C ASP A 650 8.79 -13.93 32.48
N SER A 651 10.02 -14.35 32.17
CA SER A 651 10.39 -14.83 30.83
C SER A 651 9.62 -16.09 30.41
N ILE A 652 9.38 -17.02 31.35
CA ILE A 652 8.51 -18.19 31.15
C ILE A 652 7.08 -17.74 30.87
N SER A 653 6.52 -16.86 31.70
CA SER A 653 5.16 -16.31 31.54
C SER A 653 5.02 -15.54 30.21
N VAL A 654 6.08 -14.87 29.77
CA VAL A 654 6.18 -14.21 28.47
C VAL A 654 6.30 -15.22 27.32
N VAL A 655 6.85 -16.41 27.51
CA VAL A 655 6.89 -17.46 26.47
C VAL A 655 5.58 -18.26 26.40
N THR A 656 5.08 -18.78 27.52
CA THR A 656 3.85 -19.61 27.58
C THR A 656 2.56 -18.79 27.50
N GLY A 657 2.60 -17.53 27.93
CA GLY A 657 1.41 -16.66 28.00
C GLY A 657 0.50 -16.90 29.21
N ILE A 658 0.92 -17.74 30.16
CA ILE A 658 0.12 -18.16 31.32
C ILE A 658 0.86 -17.81 32.61
N SER A 659 0.15 -17.17 33.54
CA SER A 659 0.66 -16.87 34.88
C SER A 659 0.48 -18.08 35.79
N SER A 660 1.51 -18.92 35.92
CA SER A 660 1.45 -20.12 36.77
C SER A 660 1.66 -19.79 38.25
N ALA A 661 0.69 -20.13 39.10
CA ALA A 661 0.81 -20.00 40.55
C ALA A 661 1.84 -20.99 41.10
N GLY A 662 2.60 -20.59 42.12
CA GLY A 662 3.66 -21.41 42.71
C GLY A 662 4.94 -21.58 41.87
N LEU A 663 4.98 -21.08 40.62
CA LEU A 663 6.14 -21.27 39.74
C LEU A 663 7.46 -20.77 40.35
N LEU A 664 7.44 -19.67 41.11
CA LEU A 664 8.65 -19.14 41.76
C LEU A 664 9.20 -20.09 42.83
N GLU A 665 8.34 -20.75 43.61
CA GLU A 665 8.74 -21.74 44.62
C GLU A 665 9.35 -22.96 43.92
N VAL A 666 8.72 -23.44 42.84
CA VAL A 666 9.23 -24.56 42.02
C VAL A 666 10.56 -24.20 41.34
N VAL A 667 10.78 -22.94 40.94
CA VAL A 667 12.06 -22.48 40.37
C VAL A 667 13.18 -22.41 41.41
N LEU A 668 12.87 -22.03 42.66
CA LEU A 668 13.86 -21.91 43.73
C LEU A 668 14.25 -23.28 44.30
N ASP A 669 13.26 -24.11 44.63
CA ASP A 669 13.44 -25.34 45.40
C ASP A 669 13.43 -26.63 44.54
N GLY A 670 12.94 -26.56 43.30
CA GLY A 670 12.79 -27.71 42.40
C GLY A 670 13.97 -27.96 41.45
N SER A 671 13.90 -29.08 40.72
CA SER A 671 14.78 -29.40 39.59
C SER A 671 14.26 -28.82 38.28
N TYR A 672 15.10 -28.80 37.24
CA TYR A 672 14.68 -28.47 35.87
C TYR A 672 13.52 -29.35 35.38
N SER A 673 13.47 -30.62 35.81
CA SER A 673 12.37 -31.54 35.53
C SER A 673 11.06 -31.09 36.19
N ASP A 674 11.10 -30.68 37.45
CA ASP A 674 9.92 -30.19 38.20
C ASP A 674 9.39 -28.89 37.58
N ILE A 675 10.29 -27.99 37.21
CA ILE A 675 9.96 -26.72 36.56
C ILE A 675 9.36 -26.98 35.17
N LEU A 676 9.95 -27.88 34.38
CA LEU A 676 9.39 -28.31 33.09
C LEU A 676 8.00 -28.93 33.26
N SER A 677 7.81 -29.81 34.26
CA SER A 677 6.54 -30.47 34.54
C SER A 677 5.46 -29.45 34.95
N HIS A 678 5.76 -28.58 35.92
CA HIS A 678 4.85 -27.53 36.40
C HIS A 678 4.43 -26.56 35.31
N VAL A 679 5.38 -26.15 34.44
CA VAL A 679 5.09 -25.28 33.29
C VAL A 679 4.33 -26.04 32.19
N THR A 680 4.62 -27.31 31.96
CA THR A 680 3.90 -28.15 30.98
C THR A 680 2.46 -28.38 31.42
N MET A 681 2.20 -28.76 32.67
CA MET A 681 0.83 -28.91 33.21
C MET A 681 0.04 -27.60 33.17
N ALA A 682 0.70 -26.47 33.44
CA ALA A 682 0.06 -25.16 33.32
C ALA A 682 -0.23 -24.74 31.87
N THR A 683 0.50 -25.31 30.89
CA THR A 683 0.40 -24.93 29.46
C THR A 683 -0.47 -25.90 28.64
N PHE A 684 -0.55 -27.17 29.04
CA PHE A 684 -1.28 -28.24 28.33
C PHE A 684 -2.13 -29.09 29.30
N PRO A 685 -3.32 -28.61 29.71
CA PRO A 685 -4.15 -29.31 30.70
C PRO A 685 -4.86 -30.58 30.19
N GLU A 686 -4.96 -30.77 28.86
CA GLU A 686 -5.85 -31.77 28.23
C GLU A 686 -5.17 -33.09 27.82
N GLU A 687 -3.85 -33.25 27.96
CA GLU A 687 -3.13 -34.48 27.53
C GLU A 687 -3.08 -35.61 28.60
N LEU A 688 -3.78 -35.46 29.73
CA LEU A 688 -3.78 -36.43 30.84
C LEU A 688 -5.07 -37.26 30.92
N ASP A 689 -5.32 -38.11 29.91
CA ASP A 689 -6.33 -39.18 30.03
C ASP A 689 -5.99 -40.45 29.22
N LEU A 690 -4.71 -40.86 29.26
CA LEU A 690 -4.21 -42.09 28.63
C LEU A 690 -2.94 -42.63 29.34
N ASP A 691 -3.06 -42.94 30.65
CA ASP A 691 -2.35 -44.08 31.29
C ASP A 691 -2.65 -44.16 32.81
N THR A 692 -3.65 -44.96 33.21
CA THR A 692 -3.72 -45.56 34.56
C THR A 692 -4.77 -46.67 34.66
N HIS A 693 -4.42 -47.88 34.23
CA HIS A 693 -5.19 -49.09 34.55
C HIS A 693 -4.46 -49.97 35.57
N VAL A 694 -4.67 -49.70 36.86
CA VAL A 694 -4.35 -50.63 37.96
C VAL A 694 -5.58 -50.79 38.88
N ALA A 695 -6.20 -51.97 38.76
CA ALA A 695 -7.05 -52.68 39.72
C ALA A 695 -7.85 -51.91 40.81
N SER A 696 -9.18 -51.98 40.73
CA SER A 696 -9.99 -52.63 41.80
C SER A 696 -11.49 -52.80 41.42
N LYS A 697 -12.12 -53.87 41.94
CA LYS A 697 -13.56 -54.17 41.81
C LYS A 697 -14.34 -53.70 43.04
N ARG A 698 -15.52 -53.08 42.84
CA ARG A 698 -16.85 -53.31 43.51
C ARG A 698 -17.80 -52.16 43.12
N GLN A 699 -18.99 -52.30 42.51
CA GLN A 699 -20.20 -53.13 42.73
C GLN A 699 -21.28 -52.39 43.58
N TYR A 700 -22.57 -52.58 43.23
CA TYR A 700 -23.83 -51.95 43.73
C TYR A 700 -24.15 -50.55 43.12
N SER A 701 -25.19 -50.34 42.27
CA SER A 701 -26.67 -50.47 42.39
C SER A 701 -27.34 -49.19 42.96
N ASP A 702 -28.56 -48.77 42.64
CA ASP A 702 -29.64 -49.38 41.83
C ASP A 702 -30.69 -48.34 41.36
N SER A 703 -31.62 -48.76 40.50
CA SER A 703 -33.00 -48.23 40.31
C SER A 703 -33.26 -46.80 39.76
N ASN A 704 -33.57 -46.72 38.45
CA ASN A 704 -34.90 -46.38 37.86
C ASN A 704 -35.80 -45.33 38.55
N SER A 705 -36.58 -44.43 37.90
CA SER A 705 -37.06 -44.12 36.52
C SER A 705 -38.28 -43.16 36.72
N PRO A 706 -39.13 -42.78 35.73
CA PRO A 706 -39.01 -42.71 34.25
C PRO A 706 -39.34 -41.30 33.67
N ILE A 707 -39.16 -41.12 32.35
CA ILE A 707 -40.16 -40.54 31.38
C ILE A 707 -39.55 -40.61 29.95
N PRO A 708 -40.34 -40.80 28.87
CA PRO A 708 -39.94 -41.64 27.72
C PRO A 708 -39.37 -40.88 26.49
N PRO A 709 -38.77 -41.59 25.50
CA PRO A 709 -37.92 -40.99 24.46
C PRO A 709 -38.68 -40.54 23.20
N LYS A 710 -38.04 -39.68 22.40
CA LYS A 710 -38.38 -39.46 20.98
C LYS A 710 -37.34 -40.07 20.06
N ARG A 711 -37.85 -40.71 18.98
CA ARG A 711 -37.10 -41.57 18.06
C ARG A 711 -36.34 -40.79 16.98
N GLN A 712 -35.26 -41.43 16.51
CA GLN A 712 -34.74 -41.33 15.15
C GLN A 712 -35.85 -41.40 14.08
N ILE A 713 -35.68 -40.60 13.03
CA ILE A 713 -36.24 -40.84 11.69
C ILE A 713 -35.17 -40.39 10.69
N ASP A 714 -34.59 -41.31 9.92
CA ASP A 714 -34.06 -41.00 8.59
C ASP A 714 -35.25 -40.85 7.63
N PRO A 715 -35.18 -39.94 6.64
CA PRO A 715 -34.99 -40.48 5.29
C PRO A 715 -34.21 -39.59 4.32
N PHE A 716 -33.84 -40.24 3.22
CA PHE A 716 -33.28 -39.70 1.98
C PHE A 716 -34.14 -38.62 1.28
N MET A 717 -33.47 -37.88 0.39
CA MET A 717 -33.97 -37.09 -0.75
C MET A 717 -34.66 -35.74 -0.50
N ALA A 718 -33.95 -34.65 -0.84
CA ALA A 718 -34.42 -33.66 -1.81
C ALA A 718 -33.26 -32.75 -2.28
N VAL A 719 -32.58 -33.10 -3.38
CA VAL A 719 -31.74 -32.13 -4.09
C VAL A 719 -32.66 -31.27 -4.95
N THR A 720 -33.11 -30.15 -4.39
CA THR A 720 -33.91 -29.17 -5.13
C THR A 720 -33.04 -28.53 -6.21
N SER A 721 -33.36 -28.83 -7.47
CA SER A 721 -32.80 -28.12 -8.62
C SER A 721 -33.06 -26.61 -8.47
N ILE A 722 -31.99 -25.85 -8.22
CA ILE A 722 -32.02 -24.40 -8.39
C ILE A 722 -32.03 -24.16 -9.90
N ARG A 723 -33.22 -23.86 -10.44
CA ARG A 723 -33.37 -23.38 -11.81
C ARG A 723 -32.58 -22.08 -11.97
N PRO A 724 -31.91 -21.85 -13.11
CA PRO A 724 -31.36 -20.53 -13.41
C PRO A 724 -32.52 -19.52 -13.46
N VAL A 725 -32.45 -18.50 -12.61
CA VAL A 725 -33.40 -17.39 -12.65
C VAL A 725 -33.04 -16.50 -13.82
N GLY A 726 -33.74 -16.66 -14.93
CA GLY A 726 -33.63 -15.76 -16.07
C GLY A 726 -34.20 -14.39 -15.72
N VAL A 727 -33.34 -13.38 -15.66
CA VAL A 727 -33.72 -11.97 -15.75
C VAL A 727 -33.03 -11.39 -16.98
N ALA A 728 -33.82 -10.85 -17.91
CA ALA A 728 -33.28 -10.24 -19.11
C ALA A 728 -32.64 -8.88 -18.76
N LEU A 729 -31.39 -8.70 -19.17
CA LEU A 729 -30.77 -7.37 -19.25
C LEU A 729 -31.39 -6.61 -20.43
N ALA A 730 -31.88 -5.40 -20.16
CA ALA A 730 -32.06 -4.41 -21.21
C ALA A 730 -30.68 -3.87 -21.64
N SER A 731 -30.56 -3.45 -22.90
CA SER A 731 -29.33 -3.08 -23.64
C SER A 731 -28.41 -4.25 -24.04
N ASP A 732 -28.61 -4.72 -25.28
CA ASP A 732 -27.77 -5.69 -25.97
C ASP A 732 -26.47 -5.07 -26.50
N THR A 733 -25.33 -5.38 -25.87
CA THR A 733 -23.99 -5.36 -26.50
C THR A 733 -23.07 -6.42 -25.85
N ARG A 734 -23.35 -7.71 -26.10
CA ARG A 734 -22.41 -8.79 -25.74
C ARG A 734 -21.25 -8.80 -26.73
N ILE A 735 -20.01 -8.66 -26.24
CA ILE A 735 -18.82 -8.74 -27.10
C ILE A 735 -18.51 -10.20 -27.40
N VAL A 736 -18.48 -10.55 -28.69
CA VAL A 736 -18.05 -11.87 -29.18
C VAL A 736 -16.57 -11.78 -29.51
N GLY A 737 -15.74 -12.59 -28.83
CA GLY A 737 -14.29 -12.38 -28.86
C GLY A 737 -13.47 -13.44 -28.14
N TYR A 738 -12.19 -13.13 -27.99
CA TYR A 738 -11.20 -13.90 -27.25
C TYR A 738 -10.57 -13.04 -26.16
N VAL A 739 -10.37 -13.61 -24.99
CA VAL A 739 -9.63 -13.03 -23.87
C VAL A 739 -8.32 -13.78 -23.74
N VAL A 740 -7.19 -13.08 -23.76
CA VAL A 740 -5.84 -13.66 -23.74
C VAL A 740 -5.12 -13.20 -22.47
N ARG A 741 -4.61 -14.15 -21.67
CA ARG A 741 -4.01 -13.88 -20.36
C ARG A 741 -2.67 -14.60 -20.18
N ARG A 742 -1.91 -14.20 -19.17
CA ARG A 742 -0.63 -14.82 -18.78
C ARG A 742 -0.72 -16.35 -18.68
N ALA A 743 0.42 -17.03 -18.85
CA ALA A 743 0.52 -18.50 -18.87
C ALA A 743 -0.23 -19.21 -20.01
N GLY A 744 -0.49 -18.51 -21.14
CA GLY A 744 -1.05 -19.11 -22.36
C GLY A 744 -2.58 -19.31 -22.35
N GLU A 745 -3.31 -18.70 -21.41
CA GLU A 745 -4.76 -18.85 -21.31
C GLU A 745 -5.48 -18.05 -22.42
N VAL A 746 -6.27 -18.74 -23.24
CA VAL A 746 -7.13 -18.15 -24.28
C VAL A 746 -8.58 -18.60 -24.06
N VAL A 747 -9.45 -17.67 -23.69
CA VAL A 747 -10.87 -17.93 -23.40
C VAL A 747 -11.75 -17.29 -24.47
N LYS A 748 -12.67 -18.05 -25.07
CA LYS A 748 -13.67 -17.51 -26.00
C LYS A 748 -14.88 -17.00 -25.23
N ILE A 749 -15.35 -15.80 -25.56
CA ILE A 749 -16.53 -15.15 -24.95
C ILE A 749 -17.61 -14.85 -26.00
N GLY A 750 -18.87 -14.71 -25.55
CA GLY A 750 -20.00 -14.31 -26.39
C GLY A 750 -20.63 -15.42 -27.24
N HIS A 751 -20.97 -16.58 -26.65
CA HIS A 751 -21.71 -17.63 -27.38
C HIS A 751 -23.13 -17.18 -27.78
N THR A 752 -23.42 -17.22 -29.08
CA THR A 752 -24.79 -17.26 -29.61
C THR A 752 -25.38 -18.66 -29.43
N HIS A 753 -26.60 -18.74 -28.91
CA HIS A 753 -27.40 -19.96 -29.08
C HIS A 753 -27.85 -20.01 -30.55
N ALA A 754 -27.35 -20.98 -31.31
CA ALA A 754 -27.87 -21.27 -32.63
C ALA A 754 -29.32 -21.77 -32.50
N SER A 755 -30.26 -21.03 -33.09
CA SER A 755 -31.67 -21.42 -33.16
C SER A 755 -31.86 -22.51 -34.20
N GLU A 756 -32.15 -23.74 -33.78
CA GLU A 756 -32.75 -24.72 -34.70
C GLU A 756 -34.19 -24.30 -35.03
N ASN A 757 -34.48 -24.19 -36.32
CA ASN A 757 -35.79 -23.78 -36.81
C ASN A 757 -36.84 -24.87 -36.57
N ILE A 758 -37.86 -24.58 -35.75
CA ILE A 758 -39.16 -25.23 -35.88
C ILE A 758 -40.24 -24.14 -35.97
N SER A 759 -40.82 -24.01 -37.15
CA SER A 759 -41.93 -23.12 -37.46
C SER A 759 -43.20 -23.52 -36.71
N THR A 760 -43.91 -22.55 -36.14
CA THR A 760 -45.22 -22.75 -35.56
C THR A 760 -46.28 -23.08 -36.61
N THR A 761 -46.95 -24.23 -36.45
CA THR A 761 -48.33 -24.41 -36.91
C THR A 761 -49.13 -25.13 -35.84
N GLU A 762 -50.09 -24.42 -35.26
CA GLU A 762 -51.13 -25.02 -34.44
C GLU A 762 -51.96 -26.00 -35.28
N LYS A 763 -52.37 -27.14 -34.70
CA LYS A 763 -53.78 -27.40 -34.36
C LYS A 763 -54.06 -28.81 -33.81
N THR A 764 -55.20 -28.86 -33.11
CA THR A 764 -56.12 -30.01 -32.95
C THR A 764 -55.78 -31.18 -32.00
N THR A 765 -56.47 -31.12 -30.86
CA THR A 765 -57.32 -32.18 -30.25
C THR A 765 -56.72 -33.41 -29.57
N LYS A 766 -56.74 -33.34 -28.22
CA LYS A 766 -57.58 -34.13 -27.28
C LYS A 766 -57.61 -35.68 -27.37
N SER A 767 -57.71 -36.25 -26.15
CA SER A 767 -58.18 -37.60 -25.77
C SER A 767 -57.12 -38.72 -25.89
N ASN A 768 -57.09 -39.76 -25.03
CA ASN A 768 -57.82 -40.02 -23.78
C ASN A 768 -57.13 -41.12 -22.94
N TRP A 769 -57.43 -41.21 -21.63
CA TRP A 769 -57.26 -42.35 -20.71
C TRP A 769 -55.84 -42.98 -20.55
N MET A 770 -55.24 -42.97 -19.35
CA MET A 770 -55.46 -43.85 -18.17
C MET A 770 -55.05 -45.32 -18.34
N ASN A 771 -54.38 -45.83 -17.29
CA ASN A 771 -54.09 -47.24 -16.99
C ASN A 771 -53.06 -47.91 -17.93
N THR A 772 -52.15 -48.79 -17.50
CA THR A 772 -52.01 -49.50 -16.21
C THR A 772 -50.57 -50.02 -16.03
N SER A 773 -50.04 -50.06 -14.80
CA SER A 773 -49.05 -51.07 -14.37
C SER A 773 -49.74 -52.45 -14.24
N PRO A 774 -49.07 -53.63 -14.11
CA PRO A 774 -47.69 -53.94 -13.71
C PRO A 774 -46.98 -54.83 -14.80
N SER A 775 -45.94 -55.65 -14.65
CA SER A 775 -45.54 -56.60 -13.58
C SER A 775 -44.09 -57.10 -13.73
N ASN A 776 -43.50 -57.59 -12.63
CA ASN A 776 -42.28 -58.41 -12.66
C ASN A 776 -42.58 -59.81 -13.19
N GLU A 777 -41.73 -60.35 -14.07
CA GLU A 777 -41.46 -61.79 -14.15
C GLU A 777 -40.06 -62.06 -14.73
N CYS A 778 -39.57 -63.29 -14.58
CA CYS A 778 -38.16 -63.68 -14.78
C CYS A 778 -38.07 -65.02 -15.56
N VAL A 779 -36.84 -65.45 -15.88
CA VAL A 779 -36.38 -66.84 -16.15
C VAL A 779 -36.09 -67.25 -17.63
N ILE A 780 -34.78 -67.19 -17.96
CA ILE A 780 -33.87 -68.28 -18.46
C ILE A 780 -34.33 -69.29 -19.55
N GLN A 781 -33.48 -69.46 -20.58
CA GLN A 781 -32.94 -70.74 -21.14
C GLN A 781 -31.95 -70.45 -22.30
N GLN A 782 -30.89 -71.21 -22.68
CA GLN A 782 -30.19 -72.44 -22.24
C GLN A 782 -28.65 -72.13 -22.12
N ILE A 783 -27.69 -72.91 -21.59
CA ILE A 783 -27.49 -74.33 -21.18
C ILE A 783 -26.74 -75.25 -22.20
N GLU A 784 -25.45 -75.48 -21.90
CA GLU A 784 -24.54 -76.63 -22.16
C GLU A 784 -24.12 -77.17 -23.56
N SER A 785 -22.79 -77.32 -23.75
CA SER A 785 -22.10 -78.55 -24.23
C SER A 785 -20.55 -78.47 -24.16
N ALA A 786 -19.87 -79.49 -23.57
CA ALA A 786 -18.41 -79.84 -23.63
C ALA A 786 -17.36 -78.81 -23.08
N LYS A 787 -16.37 -79.06 -22.18
CA LYS A 787 -15.58 -80.22 -21.64
C LYS A 787 -14.73 -80.97 -22.71
N THR A 788 -13.45 -81.34 -22.54
CA THR A 788 -12.49 -81.43 -21.39
C THR A 788 -11.04 -81.43 -21.97
N ALA A 789 -9.90 -81.20 -21.27
CA ALA A 789 -9.27 -82.12 -20.30
C ALA A 789 -7.92 -81.59 -19.72
N LEU A 790 -7.65 -81.85 -18.42
CA LEU A 790 -6.36 -82.15 -17.72
C LEU A 790 -5.11 -81.22 -17.89
N THR A 791 -4.23 -80.97 -16.89
CA THR A 791 -4.19 -81.17 -15.41
C THR A 791 -3.06 -80.34 -14.77
N THR A 792 -3.23 -79.91 -13.52
CA THR A 792 -2.14 -79.61 -12.55
C THR A 792 -1.79 -80.92 -11.78
N PRO A 793 -0.60 -81.12 -11.15
CA PRO A 793 -0.17 -80.37 -9.95
C PRO A 793 1.36 -80.19 -9.65
N VAL A 794 1.65 -79.13 -8.89
CA VAL A 794 2.55 -78.99 -7.70
C VAL A 794 3.75 -79.95 -7.52
N ASP A 795 4.99 -79.42 -7.39
CA ASP A 795 5.74 -79.39 -6.11
C ASP A 795 7.03 -78.50 -6.14
N LYS A 796 7.77 -78.47 -5.02
CA LYS A 796 8.74 -77.44 -4.52
C LYS A 796 10.22 -77.48 -4.95
N ASN A 797 10.91 -76.39 -4.55
CA ASN A 797 12.31 -76.25 -4.06
C ASN A 797 13.50 -75.96 -5.02
N ASP A 798 14.09 -74.78 -4.78
CA ASP A 798 15.51 -74.40 -4.59
C ASP A 798 16.73 -74.93 -5.39
N GLU A 799 17.72 -74.01 -5.41
CA GLU A 799 19.17 -74.16 -5.51
C GLU A 799 19.94 -74.05 -6.87
N ASN A 800 20.66 -72.91 -6.99
CA ASN A 800 22.13 -72.78 -7.14
C ASN A 800 22.83 -72.44 -8.50
N GLU A 801 24.01 -71.81 -8.32
CA GLU A 801 25.17 -71.62 -9.22
C GLU A 801 25.28 -70.48 -10.28
N LYS A 802 26.56 -70.20 -10.61
CA LYS A 802 27.25 -69.07 -11.29
C LYS A 802 28.63 -69.64 -11.78
N PRO A 803 29.58 -68.93 -12.44
CA PRO A 803 29.62 -67.65 -13.18
C PRO A 803 30.18 -67.88 -14.64
N PRO A 804 30.98 -67.04 -15.39
CA PRO A 804 32.16 -66.22 -15.01
C PRO A 804 32.35 -64.78 -15.60
N HIS A 805 33.15 -63.95 -14.88
CA HIS A 805 34.14 -62.90 -15.26
C HIS A 805 33.92 -61.90 -16.44
N MET A 806 34.04 -60.56 -16.28
CA MET A 806 35.21 -59.67 -15.95
C MET A 806 36.26 -59.60 -17.08
N SER A 807 36.76 -58.45 -17.56
CA SER A 807 37.40 -57.27 -16.91
C SER A 807 37.32 -56.01 -17.82
N GLY A 808 37.77 -54.78 -17.53
CA GLY A 808 38.41 -54.13 -16.36
C GLY A 808 38.85 -52.68 -16.71
N PRO A 809 38.97 -51.72 -15.76
CA PRO A 809 39.22 -50.26 -15.99
C PRO A 809 40.75 -49.91 -15.85
N PRO A 810 41.31 -48.65 -15.77
CA PRO A 810 40.75 -47.42 -15.13
C PRO A 810 41.30 -45.97 -15.43
N LYS A 811 40.76 -44.99 -14.65
CA LYS A 811 41.42 -43.82 -13.98
C LYS A 811 41.89 -42.53 -14.70
N ASN A 812 41.34 -41.42 -14.18
CA ASN A 812 41.97 -40.19 -13.63
C ASN A 812 42.51 -39.03 -14.51
N SER A 813 42.33 -37.83 -13.91
CA SER A 813 43.05 -36.54 -14.10
C SER A 813 42.96 -35.83 -15.45
N SER A 814 43.05 -34.50 -15.55
CA SER A 814 42.82 -33.38 -14.60
C SER A 814 42.80 -32.06 -15.39
N ASP A 815 42.20 -31.02 -14.84
CA ASP A 815 42.23 -29.60 -15.23
C ASP A 815 43.13 -29.15 -16.40
N SER A 816 42.53 -28.51 -17.41
CA SER A 816 42.98 -27.18 -17.89
C SER A 816 42.02 -26.56 -18.91
N VAL A 817 41.74 -25.27 -18.71
CA VAL A 817 41.03 -24.36 -19.64
C VAL A 817 42.09 -23.71 -20.54
N PRO A 818 41.88 -23.60 -21.88
CA PRO A 818 41.49 -22.30 -22.42
C PRO A 818 40.56 -22.29 -23.66
N CYS A 819 39.57 -21.40 -23.56
CA CYS A 819 39.13 -20.37 -24.52
C CYS A 819 39.33 -20.50 -26.07
N ALA A 820 38.37 -19.88 -26.77
CA ALA A 820 38.42 -19.32 -28.13
C ALA A 820 38.06 -20.22 -29.34
N ALA A 821 36.78 -20.12 -29.70
CA ALA A 821 36.25 -19.86 -31.06
C ALA A 821 36.87 -20.57 -32.29
N SER A 822 36.02 -21.34 -32.98
CA SER A 822 35.93 -21.22 -34.44
C SER A 822 34.48 -21.41 -34.92
N ALA A 823 34.07 -20.59 -35.88
CA ALA A 823 32.78 -20.73 -36.53
C ALA A 823 32.86 -21.84 -37.59
N LEU A 824 31.87 -22.73 -37.60
CA LEU A 824 31.64 -23.68 -38.68
C LEU A 824 30.18 -23.59 -39.11
N GLN A 825 29.94 -22.81 -40.17
CA GLN A 825 28.69 -22.87 -40.92
C GLN A 825 28.62 -24.21 -41.66
N THR A 826 27.63 -25.03 -41.35
CA THR A 826 27.12 -26.07 -42.27
C THR A 826 25.63 -25.84 -42.44
N GLY A 827 25.22 -25.62 -43.69
CA GLY A 827 23.91 -25.06 -44.00
C GLY A 827 22.76 -26.06 -43.89
N THR A 828 21.74 -25.68 -43.14
CA THR A 828 20.33 -25.90 -43.53
C THR A 828 19.61 -24.56 -43.34
N SER A 829 18.78 -24.16 -44.30
CA SER A 829 18.08 -22.88 -44.26
C SER A 829 17.03 -22.88 -43.16
N LYS A 830 17.35 -22.31 -41.99
CA LYS A 830 16.38 -22.01 -40.94
C LYS A 830 15.84 -20.59 -41.14
N ASP A 831 14.52 -20.45 -41.10
CA ASP A 831 13.85 -19.15 -40.93
C ASP A 831 14.43 -18.45 -39.69
N SER A 832 15.17 -17.35 -39.88
CA SER A 832 15.54 -16.50 -38.75
C SER A 832 14.32 -15.66 -38.34
N LEU A 833 13.91 -15.85 -37.09
CA LEU A 833 12.89 -15.03 -36.45
C LEU A 833 13.57 -13.91 -35.67
N SER A 834 12.98 -12.73 -35.73
CA SER A 834 13.48 -11.52 -35.07
C SER A 834 12.35 -10.87 -34.27
N LEU A 835 12.69 -10.28 -33.12
CA LEU A 835 11.77 -9.49 -32.31
C LEU A 835 12.10 -8.00 -32.49
N ARG A 836 11.08 -7.17 -32.68
CA ARG A 836 11.22 -5.70 -32.69
C ARG A 836 10.18 -5.03 -31.81
N VAL A 837 10.53 -3.90 -31.21
CA VAL A 837 9.53 -3.04 -30.55
C VAL A 837 8.65 -2.40 -31.63
N ARG A 838 7.34 -2.58 -31.51
CA ARG A 838 6.32 -1.95 -32.37
C ARG A 838 5.87 -0.61 -31.77
N TRP A 839 5.58 -0.60 -30.47
CA TRP A 839 5.28 0.60 -29.69
C TRP A 839 5.59 0.36 -28.20
N SER A 840 5.63 1.45 -27.43
CA SER A 840 5.73 1.43 -25.97
C SER A 840 4.89 2.56 -25.37
N SER A 841 4.15 2.29 -24.29
CA SER A 841 3.35 3.30 -23.56
C SER A 841 3.88 3.49 -22.14
N ASP A 842 3.98 4.75 -21.69
CA ASP A 842 4.37 5.10 -20.32
C ASP A 842 3.19 4.85 -19.38
N THR A 843 3.45 4.10 -18.30
CA THR A 843 2.51 3.85 -17.22
C THR A 843 2.87 4.60 -15.93
N GLY A 844 3.98 5.34 -15.92
CA GLY A 844 4.40 6.28 -14.88
C GLY A 844 5.12 5.69 -13.67
N ARG A 845 5.11 4.36 -13.50
CA ARG A 845 5.95 3.56 -12.58
C ARG A 845 5.99 2.09 -13.04
N CYS A 846 6.91 1.30 -12.53
CA CYS A 846 7.08 -0.15 -12.75
C CYS A 846 5.79 -0.95 -13.07
N VAL A 847 5.86 -1.80 -14.10
CA VAL A 847 4.76 -2.66 -14.55
C VAL A 847 5.05 -4.13 -14.22
N ASP A 848 4.65 -4.57 -13.02
CA ASP A 848 4.76 -5.96 -12.58
C ASP A 848 3.52 -6.80 -12.95
N ALA A 849 2.36 -6.17 -13.07
CA ALA A 849 1.15 -6.83 -13.58
C ALA A 849 1.35 -7.28 -15.04
N SER A 850 0.83 -8.45 -15.39
CA SER A 850 0.81 -8.92 -16.78
C SER A 850 -0.41 -8.37 -17.51
N PRO A 851 -0.31 -8.04 -18.82
CA PRO A 851 -1.44 -7.55 -19.58
C PRO A 851 -2.56 -8.59 -19.72
N VAL A 852 -3.76 -8.14 -20.05
CA VAL A 852 -4.84 -8.98 -20.61
C VAL A 852 -5.31 -8.35 -21.91
N LEU A 853 -5.50 -9.18 -22.93
CA LEU A 853 -6.02 -8.75 -24.24
C LEU A 853 -7.49 -9.13 -24.36
N LEU A 854 -8.29 -8.21 -24.90
CA LEU A 854 -9.64 -8.49 -25.42
C LEU A 854 -9.61 -8.30 -26.94
N VAL A 855 -9.86 -9.37 -27.69
CA VAL A 855 -9.85 -9.40 -29.16
C VAL A 855 -11.25 -9.67 -29.68
N GLU A 856 -11.84 -8.71 -30.39
CA GLU A 856 -13.18 -8.81 -30.95
C GLU A 856 -13.20 -9.66 -32.23
N SER A 857 -14.09 -10.66 -32.30
CA SER A 857 -14.18 -11.55 -33.47
C SER A 857 -14.80 -10.90 -34.71
N VAL A 858 -15.50 -9.78 -34.57
CA VAL A 858 -16.25 -9.13 -35.66
C VAL A 858 -15.46 -7.97 -36.28
N SER A 859 -14.87 -7.12 -35.45
CA SER A 859 -14.08 -5.95 -35.90
C SER A 859 -12.59 -6.29 -36.12
N GLY A 860 -12.09 -7.36 -35.50
CA GLY A 860 -10.66 -7.63 -35.39
C GLY A 860 -9.91 -6.69 -34.45
N ALA A 861 -10.61 -5.75 -33.80
CA ALA A 861 -10.00 -4.83 -32.85
C ALA A 861 -9.53 -5.57 -31.60
N ALA A 862 -8.35 -5.21 -31.11
CA ALA A 862 -7.76 -5.78 -29.92
C ALA A 862 -7.34 -4.69 -28.94
N THR A 863 -7.77 -4.82 -27.68
CA THR A 863 -7.47 -3.86 -26.60
C THR A 863 -6.59 -4.54 -25.55
N VAL A 864 -5.50 -3.87 -25.16
CA VAL A 864 -4.63 -4.24 -24.06
C VAL A 864 -5.13 -3.55 -22.80
N PHE A 865 -5.34 -4.30 -21.72
CA PHE A 865 -5.56 -3.73 -20.38
C PHE A 865 -4.37 -4.04 -19.49
N ILE A 866 -3.80 -3.01 -18.86
CA ILE A 866 -2.58 -3.11 -18.06
C ILE A 866 -2.66 -2.21 -16.82
N GLY A 867 -2.24 -2.75 -15.66
CA GLY A 867 -2.11 -2.03 -14.39
C GLY A 867 -0.63 -1.81 -14.05
N SER A 868 -0.34 -0.80 -13.24
CA SER A 868 1.04 -0.40 -12.90
C SER A 868 1.20 0.08 -11.46
N HIS A 869 2.45 0.30 -11.04
CA HIS A 869 2.78 0.80 -9.70
C HIS A 869 2.48 2.30 -9.49
N SER A 870 1.97 3.00 -10.50
CA SER A 870 1.53 4.39 -10.42
C SER A 870 0.04 4.51 -10.07
N HIS A 871 -0.60 3.38 -9.76
CA HIS A 871 -2.04 3.21 -9.55
C HIS A 871 -2.86 3.36 -10.85
N ARG A 872 -2.20 3.51 -12.01
CA ARG A 872 -2.86 3.64 -13.32
C ARG A 872 -3.25 2.27 -13.87
N MET A 873 -4.52 2.15 -14.24
CA MET A 873 -5.08 1.13 -15.12
C MET A 873 -5.30 1.78 -16.49
N GLN A 874 -4.64 1.28 -17.53
CA GLN A 874 -4.74 1.78 -18.90
C GLN A 874 -5.44 0.75 -19.81
N ALA A 875 -6.20 1.27 -20.78
CA ALA A 875 -6.64 0.54 -21.95
C ALA A 875 -5.95 1.11 -23.19
N LEU A 876 -5.19 0.28 -23.91
CA LEU A 876 -4.42 0.66 -25.10
C LEU A 876 -4.94 -0.11 -26.32
N ASP A 877 -4.91 0.50 -27.50
CA ASP A 877 -5.08 -0.23 -28.75
C ASP A 877 -3.86 -1.13 -29.02
N LEU A 878 -4.07 -2.42 -29.33
CA LEU A 878 -2.97 -3.36 -29.60
C LEU A 878 -2.18 -2.99 -30.86
N GLY A 879 -2.85 -2.40 -31.86
CA GLY A 879 -2.28 -2.08 -33.16
C GLY A 879 -1.41 -0.83 -33.15
N SER A 880 -1.89 0.26 -32.55
CA SER A 880 -1.20 1.56 -32.50
C SER A 880 -0.47 1.86 -31.18
N GLY A 881 -0.89 1.24 -30.07
CA GLY A 881 -0.44 1.62 -28.72
C GLY A 881 -1.12 2.86 -28.16
N GLU A 882 -2.10 3.43 -28.88
CA GLU A 882 -2.81 4.63 -28.43
C GLU A 882 -3.69 4.36 -27.20
N LEU A 883 -3.69 5.31 -26.28
CA LEU A 883 -4.49 5.27 -25.05
C LEU A 883 -5.97 5.49 -25.37
N ARG A 884 -6.78 4.44 -25.17
CA ARG A 884 -8.24 4.52 -25.25
C ARG A 884 -8.85 5.17 -24.01
N TRP A 885 -8.37 4.77 -22.83
CA TRP A 885 -8.69 5.41 -21.55
C TRP A 885 -7.64 5.08 -20.48
N GLU A 886 -7.56 5.94 -19.46
CA GLU A 886 -6.77 5.72 -18.24
C GLU A 886 -7.62 5.98 -17.00
N ARG A 887 -7.40 5.18 -15.94
CA ARG A 887 -8.01 5.35 -14.63
C ARG A 887 -6.95 5.26 -13.55
N VAL A 888 -6.96 6.18 -12.60
CA VAL A 888 -6.17 6.09 -11.37
C VAL A 888 -7.05 5.43 -10.29
N LEU A 889 -6.57 4.34 -9.71
CA LEU A 889 -7.21 3.58 -8.64
C LEU A 889 -6.57 3.91 -7.27
N GLY A 890 -7.04 3.29 -6.18
CA GLY A 890 -6.64 3.67 -4.82
C GLY A 890 -5.15 3.48 -4.50
N GLU A 891 -4.56 2.36 -4.92
CA GLU A 891 -3.15 2.00 -4.69
C GLU A 891 -2.57 1.27 -5.92
N ARG A 892 -1.36 0.72 -5.82
CA ARG A 892 -0.66 0.06 -6.91
C ARG A 892 -1.40 -1.18 -7.44
N LEU A 893 -1.14 -1.53 -8.69
CA LEU A 893 -1.74 -2.68 -9.36
C LEU A 893 -0.65 -3.70 -9.76
N GLU A 894 -0.52 -4.76 -8.97
CA GLU A 894 0.25 -5.97 -9.32
C GLU A 894 -0.66 -7.11 -9.83
N SER A 895 -1.95 -7.04 -9.52
CA SER A 895 -2.96 -7.98 -10.02
C SER A 895 -3.14 -7.80 -11.53
N SER A 896 -2.83 -8.83 -12.32
CA SER A 896 -3.22 -8.85 -13.75
C SER A 896 -4.74 -8.88 -13.86
N ALA A 897 -5.30 -7.98 -14.66
CA ALA A 897 -6.74 -7.87 -14.84
C ALA A 897 -7.37 -9.12 -15.50
N ALA A 898 -8.68 -9.22 -15.40
CA ALA A 898 -9.53 -10.20 -16.07
C ALA A 898 -10.62 -9.49 -16.88
N ILE A 899 -11.23 -10.20 -17.83
CA ILE A 899 -12.43 -9.73 -18.52
C ILE A 899 -13.60 -10.62 -18.11
N SER A 900 -14.71 -9.99 -17.73
CA SER A 900 -15.98 -10.66 -17.42
C SER A 900 -16.51 -11.53 -18.57
N ALA A 901 -17.32 -12.54 -18.25
CA ALA A 901 -17.80 -13.52 -19.24
C ALA A 901 -18.66 -12.92 -20.38
N CYS A 902 -19.26 -11.74 -20.16
CA CYS A 902 -20.02 -10.98 -21.16
C CYS A 902 -19.15 -10.01 -22.00
N GLY A 903 -17.87 -9.84 -21.65
CA GLY A 903 -16.93 -8.99 -22.36
C GLY A 903 -16.99 -7.49 -22.03
N THR A 904 -17.90 -7.03 -21.16
CA THR A 904 -18.17 -5.60 -20.95
C THR A 904 -17.46 -4.98 -19.75
N LEU A 905 -16.97 -5.79 -18.81
CA LEU A 905 -16.24 -5.35 -17.62
C LEU A 905 -14.81 -5.90 -17.58
N VAL A 906 -13.86 -5.01 -17.28
CA VAL A 906 -12.50 -5.31 -16.81
C VAL A 906 -12.53 -5.45 -15.29
N VAL A 907 -11.90 -6.48 -14.73
CA VAL A 907 -11.86 -6.72 -13.29
C VAL A 907 -10.43 -6.82 -12.80
N VAL A 908 -10.06 -6.04 -11.77
CA VAL A 908 -8.69 -5.94 -11.27
C VAL A 908 -8.65 -5.82 -9.75
N GLY A 909 -7.70 -6.51 -9.11
CA GLY A 909 -7.42 -6.37 -7.68
C GLY A 909 -6.45 -5.22 -7.41
N CYS A 910 -6.64 -4.52 -6.30
CA CYS A 910 -5.79 -3.39 -5.90
C CYS A 910 -5.26 -3.56 -4.47
N TYR A 911 -4.15 -2.88 -4.19
CA TYR A 911 -3.46 -2.91 -2.90
C TYR A 911 -4.19 -2.15 -1.77
N ASP A 912 -5.17 -1.31 -2.11
CA ASP A 912 -6.08 -0.68 -1.14
C ASP A 912 -7.09 -1.68 -0.53
N GLY A 913 -7.07 -2.94 -0.97
CA GLY A 913 -7.98 -4.00 -0.55
C GLY A 913 -9.24 -4.12 -1.40
N GLN A 914 -9.38 -3.32 -2.47
CA GLN A 914 -10.55 -3.32 -3.33
C GLN A 914 -10.38 -4.18 -4.59
N VAL A 915 -11.51 -4.69 -5.09
CA VAL A 915 -11.66 -5.34 -6.39
C VAL A 915 -12.52 -4.42 -7.25
N TYR A 916 -11.92 -3.83 -8.28
CA TYR A 916 -12.56 -2.90 -9.17
C TYR A 916 -13.14 -3.61 -10.39
N PHE A 917 -14.41 -3.34 -10.70
CA PHE A 917 -15.08 -3.71 -11.93
C PHE A 917 -15.25 -2.44 -12.75
N LEU A 918 -14.43 -2.26 -13.78
CA LEU A 918 -14.41 -1.10 -14.67
C LEU A 918 -15.08 -1.47 -15.99
N ARG A 919 -15.73 -0.53 -16.67
CA ARG A 919 -16.24 -0.79 -18.02
C ARG A 919 -15.11 -0.86 -19.04
N VAL A 920 -15.24 -1.77 -20.01
CA VAL A 920 -14.27 -2.00 -21.09
C VAL A 920 -14.12 -0.80 -22.03
N ASP A 921 -15.20 -0.06 -22.26
CA ASP A 921 -15.27 1.07 -23.20
C ASP A 921 -14.78 2.40 -22.61
N SER A 922 -15.10 2.70 -21.34
CA SER A 922 -14.80 3.99 -20.70
C SER A 922 -13.83 3.94 -19.51
N GLY A 923 -13.59 2.77 -18.94
CA GLY A 923 -12.88 2.63 -17.66
C GLY A 923 -13.69 3.07 -16.44
N GLU A 924 -14.95 3.52 -16.61
CA GLU A 924 -15.79 3.92 -15.48
C GLU A 924 -16.04 2.76 -14.51
N THR A 925 -16.04 3.05 -13.22
CA THR A 925 -16.29 2.04 -12.18
C THR A 925 -17.75 1.61 -12.18
N TRP A 926 -18.02 0.40 -12.66
CA TRP A 926 -19.33 -0.25 -12.59
C TRP A 926 -19.66 -0.68 -11.15
N TRP A 927 -18.68 -1.25 -10.46
CA TRP A 927 -18.81 -1.75 -9.09
C TRP A 927 -17.42 -1.86 -8.46
N THR A 928 -17.35 -1.73 -7.13
CA THR A 928 -16.15 -2.04 -6.35
C THR A 928 -16.55 -2.94 -5.19
N PHE A 929 -15.76 -3.96 -4.92
CA PHE A 929 -15.94 -4.86 -3.78
C PHE A 929 -14.75 -4.73 -2.81
N GLU A 930 -15.04 -4.51 -1.52
CA GLU A 930 -14.03 -4.36 -0.47
C GLU A 930 -13.67 -5.73 0.14
N THR A 931 -12.37 -6.06 0.15
CA THR A 931 -11.77 -7.14 0.95
C THR A 931 -10.98 -6.53 2.12
N LYS A 932 -10.53 -7.34 3.10
CA LYS A 932 -9.93 -6.79 4.33
C LYS A 932 -8.43 -6.49 4.25
N ASP A 933 -7.77 -6.83 3.14
CA ASP A 933 -6.35 -6.61 2.89
C ASP A 933 -6.09 -6.63 1.36
N ALA A 934 -4.87 -6.30 0.93
CA ALA A 934 -4.50 -6.14 -0.48
C ALA A 934 -4.92 -7.32 -1.40
N VAL A 935 -5.49 -7.02 -2.56
CA VAL A 935 -5.86 -8.00 -3.58
C VAL A 935 -4.77 -8.07 -4.66
N LYS A 936 -3.75 -8.91 -4.39
CA LYS A 936 -2.63 -9.13 -5.32
C LYS A 936 -2.90 -10.20 -6.37
N SER A 937 -3.78 -11.15 -6.09
CA SER A 937 -4.11 -12.23 -7.02
C SER A 937 -4.84 -11.71 -8.27
N SER A 938 -4.56 -12.28 -9.45
CA SER A 938 -5.34 -12.02 -10.66
C SER A 938 -6.72 -12.65 -10.53
N PRO A 939 -7.83 -11.95 -10.83
CA PRO A 939 -9.15 -12.55 -10.80
C PRO A 939 -9.26 -13.69 -11.83
N ALA A 940 -9.98 -14.74 -11.48
CA ALA A 940 -10.43 -15.78 -12.41
C ALA A 940 -11.93 -15.60 -12.70
N VAL A 941 -12.40 -15.94 -13.89
CA VAL A 941 -13.81 -15.77 -14.28
C VAL A 941 -14.38 -17.13 -14.66
N ASP A 942 -15.45 -17.55 -14.01
CA ASP A 942 -16.17 -18.79 -14.36
C ASP A 942 -16.98 -18.56 -15.65
N PRO A 943 -16.61 -19.19 -16.79
CA PRO A 943 -17.28 -18.97 -18.06
C PRO A 943 -18.71 -19.51 -18.09
N VAL A 944 -19.08 -20.37 -17.13
CA VAL A 944 -20.43 -20.97 -17.05
C VAL A 944 -21.39 -20.12 -16.21
N THR A 945 -20.90 -19.48 -15.14
CA THR A 945 -21.75 -18.73 -14.20
C THR A 945 -21.55 -17.21 -14.23
N GLY A 946 -20.48 -16.72 -14.87
CA GLY A 946 -20.08 -15.31 -14.83
C GLY A 946 -19.50 -14.85 -13.48
N LEU A 947 -19.36 -15.75 -12.50
CA LEU A 947 -18.76 -15.41 -11.20
C LEU A 947 -17.28 -15.09 -11.35
N VAL A 948 -16.85 -14.02 -10.67
CA VAL A 948 -15.46 -13.61 -10.60
C VAL A 948 -14.87 -14.04 -9.27
N ILE A 949 -13.76 -14.77 -9.31
CA ILE A 949 -13.13 -15.42 -8.17
C ILE A 949 -11.79 -14.76 -7.90
N VAL A 950 -11.58 -14.30 -6.67
CA VAL A 950 -10.42 -13.49 -6.26
C VAL A 950 -9.87 -13.95 -4.90
N GLY A 951 -8.55 -14.00 -4.77
CA GLY A 951 -7.85 -14.21 -3.50
C GLY A 951 -7.36 -12.88 -2.91
N SER A 952 -7.55 -12.68 -1.60
CA SER A 952 -7.05 -11.52 -0.85
C SER A 952 -5.96 -11.92 0.15
N HIS A 953 -5.11 -10.96 0.50
CA HIS A 953 -4.14 -11.11 1.58
C HIS A 953 -4.77 -11.30 2.97
N ASP A 954 -6.08 -11.05 3.12
CA ASP A 954 -6.84 -11.38 4.33
C ASP A 954 -7.06 -12.90 4.56
N GLY A 955 -6.52 -13.72 3.66
CA GLY A 955 -6.56 -15.18 3.74
C GLY A 955 -7.87 -15.80 3.23
N HIS A 956 -8.67 -15.06 2.46
CA HIS A 956 -9.89 -15.56 1.84
C HIS A 956 -9.82 -15.61 0.31
N VAL A 957 -10.59 -16.55 -0.24
CA VAL A 957 -11.05 -16.52 -1.63
C VAL A 957 -12.53 -16.12 -1.65
N TYR A 958 -12.88 -15.17 -2.51
CA TYR A 958 -14.23 -14.67 -2.69
C TYR A 958 -14.74 -15.04 -4.09
N ALA A 959 -16.01 -15.44 -4.20
CA ALA A 959 -16.73 -15.41 -5.47
C ALA A 959 -17.72 -14.24 -5.48
N LEU A 960 -17.63 -13.44 -6.54
CA LEU A 960 -18.32 -12.18 -6.72
C LEU A 960 -19.23 -12.28 -7.95
N ASN A 961 -20.48 -11.86 -7.82
CA ASN A 961 -21.41 -11.72 -8.94
C ASN A 961 -21.45 -10.24 -9.37
N PRO A 962 -20.92 -9.88 -10.55
CA PRO A 962 -20.87 -8.49 -11.01
C PRO A 962 -22.23 -7.92 -11.46
N GLU A 963 -23.20 -8.77 -11.77
CA GLU A 963 -24.56 -8.37 -12.15
C GLU A 963 -25.38 -8.02 -10.90
N LEU A 964 -25.30 -8.87 -9.86
CA LEU A 964 -25.95 -8.66 -8.56
C LEU A 964 -25.17 -7.74 -7.61
N LYS A 965 -23.95 -7.35 -7.98
CA LYS A 965 -23.00 -6.55 -7.17
C LYS A 965 -22.84 -7.08 -5.75
N SER A 966 -22.69 -8.40 -5.62
CA SER A 966 -22.69 -9.12 -4.35
C SER A 966 -21.63 -10.22 -4.29
N CYS A 967 -21.12 -10.50 -3.09
CA CYS A 967 -20.34 -11.71 -2.83
C CYS A 967 -21.31 -12.88 -2.62
N VAL A 968 -21.16 -13.92 -3.45
CA VAL A 968 -22.00 -15.12 -3.43
C VAL A 968 -21.54 -16.09 -2.34
N TRP A 969 -20.23 -16.29 -2.25
CA TRP A 969 -19.59 -17.04 -1.17
C TRP A 969 -18.17 -16.53 -0.93
N LYS A 970 -17.67 -16.77 0.29
CA LYS A 970 -16.27 -16.56 0.65
C LYS A 970 -15.77 -17.77 1.44
N HIS A 971 -14.51 -18.15 1.22
CA HIS A 971 -13.85 -19.27 1.88
C HIS A 971 -12.57 -18.77 2.55
N HIS A 972 -12.35 -19.09 3.83
CA HIS A 972 -11.09 -18.82 4.51
C HIS A 972 -10.12 -20.00 4.30
N CYS A 973 -9.07 -19.80 3.51
CA CYS A 973 -8.12 -20.85 3.16
C CYS A 973 -7.24 -21.29 4.36
N GLY A 974 -7.03 -20.37 5.31
CA GLY A 974 -5.96 -20.47 6.30
C GLY A 974 -4.56 -20.49 5.67
N GLY A 975 -3.52 -20.51 6.51
CA GLY A 975 -2.14 -20.45 6.00
C GLY A 975 -1.78 -19.09 5.38
N GLY A 976 -2.23 -17.99 5.99
CA GLY A 976 -1.90 -16.62 5.56
C GLY A 976 -2.63 -16.15 4.30
N GLY A 977 -2.11 -15.10 3.67
CA GLY A 977 -2.73 -14.43 2.53
C GLY A 977 -2.74 -15.26 1.25
N VAL A 978 -3.75 -15.01 0.41
CA VAL A 978 -3.90 -15.64 -0.91
C VAL A 978 -3.29 -14.73 -1.98
N PHE A 979 -1.99 -14.91 -2.23
CA PHE A 979 -1.26 -14.21 -3.30
C PHE A 979 -1.49 -14.84 -4.67
N SER A 980 -1.49 -16.17 -4.73
CA SER A 980 -1.59 -16.92 -5.99
C SER A 980 -2.94 -16.69 -6.67
N SER A 981 -2.95 -16.66 -8.01
CA SER A 981 -4.20 -16.50 -8.76
C SER A 981 -5.03 -17.78 -8.71
N PRO A 982 -6.34 -17.71 -8.41
CA PRO A 982 -7.19 -18.89 -8.44
C PRO A 982 -7.24 -19.50 -9.85
N CYS A 983 -7.24 -20.83 -9.94
CA CYS A 983 -7.28 -21.57 -11.21
C CYS A 983 -8.57 -22.40 -11.28
N LEU A 984 -9.38 -22.17 -12.32
CA LEU A 984 -10.62 -22.92 -12.54
C LEU A 984 -10.39 -24.10 -13.48
N HIS A 985 -10.82 -25.29 -13.06
CA HIS A 985 -10.83 -26.44 -13.94
C HIS A 985 -11.95 -26.31 -14.98
N PRO A 986 -11.68 -26.43 -16.31
CA PRO A 986 -12.66 -26.14 -17.36
C PRO A 986 -14.01 -26.88 -17.27
N THR A 987 -14.01 -28.15 -16.86
CA THR A 987 -15.23 -29.00 -16.82
C THR A 987 -15.65 -29.45 -15.42
N LEU A 988 -14.73 -29.90 -14.58
CA LEU A 988 -15.00 -30.53 -13.27
C LEU A 988 -15.60 -29.60 -12.18
N ARG A 989 -15.80 -28.31 -12.45
CA ARG A 989 -16.30 -27.31 -11.46
C ARG A 989 -15.43 -27.23 -10.18
N LEU A 990 -14.14 -27.53 -10.32
CA LEU A 990 -13.12 -27.40 -9.29
C LEU A 990 -12.39 -26.07 -9.42
N LEU A 991 -11.98 -25.53 -8.28
CA LEU A 991 -11.22 -24.30 -8.14
C LEU A 991 -9.98 -24.57 -7.28
N PHE A 992 -8.81 -24.25 -7.80
CA PHE A 992 -7.55 -24.36 -7.06
C PHE A 992 -7.07 -22.99 -6.59
N ALA A 993 -6.62 -22.88 -5.35
CA ALA A 993 -6.05 -21.66 -4.78
C ALA A 993 -4.92 -22.01 -3.82
N ALA A 994 -3.87 -21.19 -3.74
CA ALA A 994 -2.72 -21.43 -2.88
C ALA A 994 -2.28 -20.21 -2.07
N THR A 995 -1.64 -20.44 -0.92
CA THR A 995 -1.41 -19.43 0.12
C THR A 995 0.06 -19.24 0.50
N LEU A 996 0.35 -18.08 1.10
CA LEU A 996 1.70 -17.67 1.50
C LEU A 996 2.30 -18.45 2.69
N GLN A 997 1.56 -19.36 3.32
CA GLN A 997 2.10 -20.35 4.28
C GLN A 997 1.85 -21.79 3.81
N GLY A 998 1.89 -22.02 2.49
CA GLY A 998 2.06 -23.36 1.94
C GLY A 998 0.81 -24.23 1.88
N ARG A 999 -0.40 -23.67 1.88
CA ARG A 999 -1.60 -24.47 1.54
C ARG A 999 -1.90 -24.39 0.06
N LEU A 1000 -2.20 -25.54 -0.54
CA LEU A 1000 -2.87 -25.68 -1.83
C LEU A 1000 -4.25 -26.29 -1.56
N LEU A 1001 -5.31 -25.57 -1.93
CA LEU A 1001 -6.70 -25.98 -1.71
C LEU A 1001 -7.36 -26.31 -3.04
N CYS A 1002 -8.19 -27.34 -3.03
CA CYS A 1002 -9.21 -27.58 -4.05
C CYS A 1002 -10.58 -27.28 -3.43
N LEU A 1003 -11.33 -26.38 -4.04
CA LEU A 1003 -12.65 -25.93 -3.62
C LEU A 1003 -13.68 -26.22 -4.72
N SER A 1004 -14.95 -26.39 -4.35
CA SER A 1004 -16.04 -26.37 -5.33
C SER A 1004 -16.23 -24.94 -5.86
N SER A 1005 -16.18 -24.73 -7.17
CA SER A 1005 -16.34 -23.38 -7.75
C SER A 1005 -17.74 -22.80 -7.53
N ALA A 1006 -18.75 -23.65 -7.29
CA ALA A 1006 -20.13 -23.25 -7.07
C ALA A 1006 -20.41 -22.76 -5.64
N THR A 1007 -19.73 -23.31 -4.62
CA THR A 1007 -20.07 -23.09 -3.20
C THR A 1007 -18.91 -22.60 -2.33
N GLY A 1008 -17.68 -22.68 -2.82
CA GLY A 1008 -16.48 -22.45 -2.01
C GLY A 1008 -16.24 -23.54 -0.94
N ALA A 1009 -16.97 -24.66 -0.96
CA ALA A 1009 -16.74 -25.76 -0.03
C ALA A 1009 -15.40 -26.46 -0.36
N PRO A 1010 -14.57 -26.81 0.66
CA PRO A 1010 -13.32 -27.51 0.42
C PRO A 1010 -13.57 -28.96 -0.01
N VAL A 1011 -12.88 -29.38 -1.07
CA VAL A 1011 -12.83 -30.77 -1.54
C VAL A 1011 -11.64 -31.48 -0.91
N TRP A 1012 -10.46 -30.84 -0.96
CA TRP A 1012 -9.25 -31.28 -0.27
C TRP A 1012 -8.30 -30.11 0.00
N THR A 1013 -7.30 -30.31 0.85
CA THR A 1013 -6.24 -29.34 1.12
C THR A 1013 -4.92 -30.05 1.34
N HIS A 1014 -3.91 -29.70 0.53
CA HIS A 1014 -2.52 -30.07 0.76
C HIS A 1014 -1.84 -28.95 1.58
N SER A 1015 -1.00 -29.33 2.54
CA SER A 1015 -0.25 -28.38 3.38
C SER A 1015 1.24 -28.72 3.35
N GLY A 1016 2.04 -27.80 2.81
CA GLY A 1016 3.48 -27.76 2.92
C GLY A 1016 3.95 -26.68 3.89
N GLU A 1017 5.27 -26.61 4.12
CA GLU A 1017 5.86 -25.69 5.10
C GLU A 1017 6.28 -24.32 4.52
N VAL A 1018 6.29 -24.17 3.19
CA VAL A 1018 6.83 -23.01 2.48
C VAL A 1018 5.78 -22.29 1.61
N PRO A 1019 5.93 -20.99 1.32
CA PRO A 1019 4.94 -20.23 0.54
C PRO A 1019 4.72 -20.75 -0.88
N PHE A 1020 3.49 -20.65 -1.38
CA PHE A 1020 3.15 -20.73 -2.80
C PHE A 1020 2.90 -19.33 -3.38
N PHE A 1021 3.89 -18.80 -4.11
CA PHE A 1021 3.73 -17.59 -4.92
C PHE A 1021 3.30 -17.90 -6.36
N SER A 1022 3.79 -19.03 -6.90
CA SER A 1022 3.36 -19.60 -8.16
C SER A 1022 1.84 -19.80 -8.16
N SER A 1023 1.18 -19.49 -9.28
CA SER A 1023 -0.25 -19.76 -9.43
C SER A 1023 -0.49 -21.18 -9.92
N PRO A 1024 -1.44 -21.94 -9.36
CA PRO A 1024 -1.76 -23.29 -9.84
C PRO A 1024 -2.20 -23.26 -11.32
N CYS A 1025 -1.87 -24.31 -12.05
CA CYS A 1025 -2.30 -24.51 -13.45
C CYS A 1025 -2.81 -25.95 -13.61
N CYS A 1026 -3.99 -26.15 -14.20
CA CYS A 1026 -4.56 -27.48 -14.39
C CYS A 1026 -4.49 -27.97 -15.84
N SER A 1027 -4.17 -29.26 -16.02
CA SER A 1027 -4.46 -30.02 -17.25
C SER A 1027 -5.77 -30.81 -17.08
N SER A 1028 -6.10 -31.63 -18.08
CA SER A 1028 -7.22 -32.58 -18.04
C SER A 1028 -7.09 -33.65 -16.94
N SER A 1029 -5.90 -33.89 -16.39
CA SER A 1029 -5.62 -34.97 -15.42
C SER A 1029 -5.02 -34.51 -14.10
N CYS A 1030 -4.31 -33.37 -14.08
CA CYS A 1030 -3.49 -32.93 -12.95
C CYS A 1030 -3.63 -31.43 -12.67
N VAL A 1031 -3.22 -31.01 -11.49
CA VAL A 1031 -2.91 -29.60 -11.16
C VAL A 1031 -1.44 -29.46 -10.78
N PHE A 1032 -0.77 -28.44 -11.31
CA PHE A 1032 0.65 -28.18 -11.13
C PHE A 1032 0.88 -26.87 -10.41
N ILE A 1033 1.90 -26.80 -9.55
CA ILE A 1033 2.30 -25.58 -8.85
C ILE A 1033 3.80 -25.57 -8.53
N GLY A 1034 4.41 -24.38 -8.49
CA GLY A 1034 5.79 -24.17 -8.04
C GLY A 1034 5.87 -23.61 -6.62
N SER A 1035 6.93 -23.95 -5.88
CA SER A 1035 7.13 -23.52 -4.49
C SER A 1035 8.52 -22.94 -4.21
N VAL A 1036 8.63 -22.19 -3.11
CA VAL A 1036 9.85 -21.45 -2.74
C VAL A 1036 10.99 -22.36 -2.29
N ASP A 1037 10.70 -23.59 -1.87
CA ASP A 1037 11.69 -24.65 -1.55
C ASP A 1037 12.38 -25.28 -2.78
N ARG A 1038 12.12 -24.70 -3.98
CA ARG A 1038 12.68 -25.08 -5.29
C ARG A 1038 11.95 -26.24 -5.97
N ASN A 1039 10.74 -26.59 -5.55
CA ASN A 1039 9.98 -27.69 -6.14
C ASN A 1039 8.94 -27.22 -7.17
N ILE A 1040 8.70 -28.07 -8.18
CA ILE A 1040 7.54 -28.05 -9.07
C ILE A 1040 6.81 -29.37 -8.84
N SER A 1041 5.56 -29.32 -8.38
CA SER A 1041 4.81 -30.51 -7.98
C SER A 1041 3.54 -30.67 -8.81
N GLY A 1042 3.27 -31.90 -9.23
CA GLY A 1042 2.04 -32.32 -9.90
C GLY A 1042 1.15 -33.12 -8.96
N PHE A 1043 -0.11 -32.72 -8.83
CA PHE A 1043 -1.13 -33.39 -8.01
C PHE A 1043 -2.27 -33.91 -8.90
N SER A 1044 -2.90 -35.02 -8.49
CA SER A 1044 -4.17 -35.45 -9.06
C SER A 1044 -5.29 -34.48 -8.66
N HIS A 1045 -6.40 -34.47 -9.42
CA HIS A 1045 -7.58 -33.68 -9.04
C HIS A 1045 -8.22 -34.11 -7.70
N MET A 1046 -7.78 -35.23 -7.12
CA MET A 1046 -8.17 -35.73 -5.79
C MET A 1046 -7.20 -35.33 -4.67
N GLY A 1047 -6.10 -34.64 -4.98
CA GLY A 1047 -5.14 -34.09 -4.00
C GLY A 1047 -3.93 -34.99 -3.70
N GLU A 1048 -3.77 -36.09 -4.42
CA GLU A 1048 -2.61 -36.98 -4.30
C GLU A 1048 -1.42 -36.37 -5.07
N MET A 1049 -0.25 -36.28 -4.44
CA MET A 1049 0.96 -35.84 -5.14
C MET A 1049 1.47 -36.97 -6.05
N LEU A 1050 1.47 -36.73 -7.36
CA LEU A 1050 1.84 -37.71 -8.38
C LEU A 1050 3.35 -37.70 -8.63
N TRP A 1051 3.95 -36.51 -8.70
CA TRP A 1051 5.38 -36.33 -8.94
C TRP A 1051 5.85 -34.96 -8.42
N GLN A 1052 7.17 -34.85 -8.21
CA GLN A 1052 7.84 -33.61 -7.84
C GLN A 1052 9.19 -33.51 -8.56
N PHE A 1053 9.48 -32.34 -9.12
CA PHE A 1053 10.75 -32.00 -9.74
C PHE A 1053 11.44 -30.88 -8.97
N THR A 1054 12.72 -31.03 -8.65
CA THR A 1054 13.48 -30.03 -7.89
C THR A 1054 14.40 -29.23 -8.82
N THR A 1055 14.24 -27.92 -8.78
CA THR A 1055 15.05 -26.91 -9.48
C THR A 1055 16.22 -26.43 -8.59
N ASN A 1056 17.14 -25.62 -9.13
CA ASN A 1056 18.28 -25.11 -8.35
C ASN A 1056 17.93 -23.81 -7.59
N GLY A 1057 16.89 -23.08 -8.00
CA GLY A 1057 16.39 -21.87 -7.36
C GLY A 1057 14.89 -21.92 -7.04
N PRO A 1058 14.36 -21.03 -6.18
CA PRO A 1058 12.92 -20.99 -5.87
C PRO A 1058 12.02 -20.81 -7.10
N VAL A 1059 10.81 -21.37 -7.08
CA VAL A 1059 9.87 -21.29 -8.21
C VAL A 1059 8.75 -20.27 -7.93
N PHE A 1060 8.89 -19.06 -8.50
CA PHE A 1060 7.88 -18.01 -8.44
C PHE A 1060 7.00 -17.94 -9.70
N SER A 1061 7.54 -18.35 -10.85
CA SER A 1061 6.79 -18.52 -12.11
C SER A 1061 5.56 -19.39 -11.90
N SER A 1062 4.43 -19.03 -12.53
CA SER A 1062 3.31 -19.96 -12.69
C SER A 1062 3.66 -20.98 -13.79
N PRO A 1063 3.26 -22.26 -13.70
CA PRO A 1063 3.50 -23.22 -14.77
C PRO A 1063 2.58 -22.95 -15.97
N CYS A 1064 3.06 -23.24 -17.18
CA CYS A 1064 2.31 -23.13 -18.43
C CYS A 1064 2.20 -24.52 -19.08
N VAL A 1065 0.99 -24.99 -19.37
CA VAL A 1065 0.77 -26.29 -20.06
C VAL A 1065 0.85 -26.11 -21.57
N VAL A 1066 1.79 -26.82 -22.20
CA VAL A 1066 1.99 -26.86 -23.65
C VAL A 1066 1.30 -28.10 -24.21
N SER A 1067 0.25 -27.88 -25.01
CA SER A 1067 -0.51 -28.95 -25.66
C SER A 1067 -0.06 -29.15 -27.11
N ALA A 1068 0.89 -30.07 -27.33
CA ALA A 1068 1.28 -30.52 -28.66
C ALA A 1068 0.42 -31.75 -29.08
N PRO A 1069 -0.06 -31.85 -30.33
CA PRO A 1069 -0.66 -33.08 -30.85
C PRO A 1069 0.42 -34.16 -31.11
N PRO A 1070 0.22 -35.44 -30.73
CA PRO A 1070 -0.93 -36.01 -30.02
C PRO A 1070 -0.92 -35.76 -28.51
N ALA A 1071 -2.12 -35.75 -27.90
CA ALA A 1071 -2.36 -35.40 -26.50
C ALA A 1071 -1.61 -36.24 -25.44
N SER A 1072 -0.93 -37.33 -25.82
CA SER A 1072 -0.08 -38.14 -24.94
C SER A 1072 1.23 -37.45 -24.53
N ASN A 1073 1.60 -36.33 -25.16
CA ASN A 1073 2.86 -35.61 -24.92
C ASN A 1073 2.63 -34.17 -24.44
N GLN A 1074 1.69 -33.96 -23.50
CA GLN A 1074 1.55 -32.68 -22.81
C GLN A 1074 2.81 -32.36 -21.99
N ARG A 1075 3.26 -31.12 -22.07
CA ARG A 1075 4.47 -30.63 -21.39
C ARG A 1075 4.13 -29.47 -20.47
N LEU A 1076 4.87 -29.34 -19.38
CA LEU A 1076 4.78 -28.24 -18.44
C LEU A 1076 6.03 -27.38 -18.54
N VAL A 1077 5.89 -26.10 -18.92
CA VAL A 1077 7.01 -25.18 -18.97
C VAL A 1077 6.92 -24.17 -17.82
N CYS A 1078 8.00 -24.01 -17.05
CA CYS A 1078 8.05 -23.15 -15.87
C CYS A 1078 9.43 -22.50 -15.71
N GLY A 1079 9.48 -21.25 -15.25
CA GLY A 1079 10.72 -20.54 -14.93
C GLY A 1079 11.14 -20.68 -13.46
N SER A 1080 12.44 -20.59 -13.17
CA SER A 1080 12.99 -20.61 -11.81
C SER A 1080 13.98 -19.45 -11.54
N HIS A 1081 14.19 -19.15 -10.26
CA HIS A 1081 15.17 -18.16 -9.78
C HIS A 1081 16.64 -18.52 -9.98
N ASP A 1082 16.95 -19.74 -10.42
CA ASP A 1082 18.26 -20.11 -10.97
C ASP A 1082 18.48 -19.60 -12.41
N GLY A 1083 17.50 -18.86 -12.96
CA GLY A 1083 17.53 -18.32 -14.31
C GLY A 1083 17.17 -19.34 -15.39
N CYS A 1084 16.67 -20.52 -15.02
CA CYS A 1084 16.41 -21.60 -15.94
C CYS A 1084 14.93 -21.75 -16.27
N VAL A 1085 14.64 -21.95 -17.56
CA VAL A 1085 13.34 -22.44 -18.03
C VAL A 1085 13.42 -23.96 -18.06
N TYR A 1086 12.50 -24.61 -17.37
CA TYR A 1086 12.36 -26.07 -17.32
C TYR A 1086 11.14 -26.49 -18.12
N SER A 1087 11.30 -27.48 -19.00
CA SER A 1087 10.20 -28.17 -19.66
C SER A 1087 10.13 -29.60 -19.14
N LEU A 1088 9.02 -29.94 -18.49
CA LEU A 1088 8.78 -31.23 -17.85
C LEU A 1088 7.67 -31.99 -18.58
N SER A 1089 7.67 -33.31 -18.49
CA SER A 1089 6.53 -34.15 -18.82
C SER A 1089 5.40 -33.93 -17.80
N CYS A 1090 4.18 -33.65 -18.27
CA CYS A 1090 3.02 -33.52 -17.38
C CYS A 1090 2.67 -34.84 -16.65
N THR A 1091 3.08 -35.97 -17.21
CA THR A 1091 2.68 -37.32 -16.76
C THR A 1091 3.47 -37.77 -15.53
N ASP A 1092 4.78 -37.54 -15.51
CA ASP A 1092 5.73 -38.09 -14.54
C ASP A 1092 6.76 -37.08 -14.00
N GLY A 1093 6.69 -35.82 -14.42
CA GLY A 1093 7.62 -34.76 -14.00
C GLY A 1093 9.03 -34.89 -14.58
N SER A 1094 9.28 -35.81 -15.52
CA SER A 1094 10.60 -36.01 -16.12
C SER A 1094 11.04 -34.79 -16.94
N LEU A 1095 12.33 -34.44 -16.86
CA LEU A 1095 12.91 -33.30 -17.57
C LEU A 1095 13.04 -33.61 -19.06
N LEU A 1096 12.39 -32.80 -19.90
CA LEU A 1096 12.42 -32.91 -21.36
C LEU A 1096 13.51 -32.01 -21.96
N TRP A 1097 13.56 -30.74 -21.55
CA TRP A 1097 14.61 -29.81 -21.91
C TRP A 1097 14.77 -28.71 -20.86
N LYS A 1098 15.94 -28.05 -20.87
CA LYS A 1098 16.29 -26.94 -19.99
C LYS A 1098 16.95 -25.82 -20.81
N PHE A 1099 16.52 -24.58 -20.63
CA PHE A 1099 17.16 -23.39 -21.20
C PHE A 1099 17.67 -22.47 -20.08
N GLN A 1100 18.81 -21.81 -20.29
CA GLN A 1100 19.44 -20.90 -19.32
C GLN A 1100 19.33 -19.46 -19.82
N THR A 1101 18.63 -18.61 -19.06
CA THR A 1101 18.64 -17.14 -19.24
C THR A 1101 19.76 -16.50 -18.41
N ALA A 1102 20.10 -15.25 -18.71
CA ALA A 1102 21.09 -14.48 -17.93
C ALA A 1102 20.49 -13.83 -16.66
N GLY A 1103 19.18 -13.57 -16.65
CA GLY A 1103 18.44 -13.07 -15.49
C GLY A 1103 17.78 -14.18 -14.66
N LYS A 1104 16.98 -13.79 -13.65
CA LYS A 1104 16.05 -14.69 -12.94
C LYS A 1104 14.70 -14.73 -13.65
N LEU A 1105 13.87 -15.70 -13.32
CA LEU A 1105 12.52 -15.83 -13.89
C LEU A 1105 11.44 -15.74 -12.80
N TYR A 1106 10.81 -14.56 -12.71
CA TYR A 1106 9.53 -14.36 -12.04
C TYR A 1106 8.35 -14.51 -13.01
N SER A 1107 8.56 -14.08 -14.26
CA SER A 1107 7.52 -14.07 -15.31
C SER A 1107 7.08 -15.50 -15.65
N SER A 1108 5.79 -15.68 -15.94
CA SER A 1108 5.24 -16.98 -16.33
C SER A 1108 5.39 -17.18 -17.85
N PRO A 1109 5.97 -18.31 -18.32
CA PRO A 1109 6.08 -18.60 -19.75
C PRO A 1109 4.72 -18.56 -20.47
N PHE A 1110 4.70 -18.16 -21.73
CA PHE A 1110 3.50 -18.16 -22.56
C PHE A 1110 3.71 -19.04 -23.80
N ALA A 1111 2.95 -20.14 -23.91
CA ALA A 1111 3.00 -21.03 -25.06
C ALA A 1111 2.01 -20.59 -26.16
N PHE A 1112 2.47 -20.57 -27.42
CA PHE A 1112 1.67 -20.14 -28.57
C PHE A 1112 2.08 -20.86 -29.86
N HIS A 1113 1.24 -20.77 -30.89
CA HIS A 1113 1.54 -21.30 -32.23
C HIS A 1113 1.86 -20.15 -33.18
N ARG A 1114 2.90 -20.29 -34.01
CA ARG A 1114 3.35 -19.24 -34.97
C ARG A 1114 2.27 -18.84 -35.99
N LEU A 1115 1.38 -19.77 -36.34
CA LEU A 1115 0.24 -19.58 -37.23
C LEU A 1115 -0.96 -20.39 -36.71
N PRO A 1116 -2.20 -19.97 -36.96
CA PRO A 1116 -3.39 -20.78 -36.67
C PRO A 1116 -3.31 -22.15 -37.36
N GLY A 1117 -3.27 -23.23 -36.57
CA GLY A 1117 -3.10 -24.61 -37.08
C GLY A 1117 -1.66 -25.00 -37.45
N GLY A 1118 -0.66 -24.17 -37.16
CA GLY A 1118 0.75 -24.49 -37.38
C GLY A 1118 1.25 -25.59 -36.43
N ARG A 1119 2.17 -26.46 -36.90
CA ARG A 1119 2.74 -27.55 -36.09
C ARG A 1119 3.78 -27.10 -35.05
N GLN A 1120 4.48 -25.99 -35.32
CA GLN A 1120 5.53 -25.50 -34.43
C GLN A 1120 4.93 -24.70 -33.27
N THR A 1121 5.13 -25.21 -32.05
CA THR A 1121 4.81 -24.50 -30.81
C THR A 1121 6.01 -23.68 -30.36
N LEU A 1122 5.77 -22.43 -29.97
CA LEU A 1122 6.76 -21.51 -29.43
C LEU A 1122 6.42 -21.16 -27.98
N VAL A 1123 7.42 -20.75 -27.20
CA VAL A 1123 7.27 -20.32 -25.81
C VAL A 1123 7.94 -18.96 -25.63
N ALA A 1124 7.17 -17.95 -25.29
CA ALA A 1124 7.69 -16.65 -24.88
C ALA A 1124 8.04 -16.66 -23.39
N VAL A 1125 9.20 -16.10 -23.05
CA VAL A 1125 9.75 -16.02 -21.68
C VAL A 1125 10.38 -14.65 -21.48
N ALA A 1126 10.26 -14.07 -20.28
CA ALA A 1126 10.89 -12.80 -19.93
C ALA A 1126 11.73 -12.93 -18.64
N SER A 1127 12.97 -12.46 -18.66
CA SER A 1127 13.92 -12.55 -17.53
C SER A 1127 14.27 -11.18 -16.94
N THR A 1128 14.70 -11.15 -15.66
CA THR A 1128 14.96 -9.90 -14.91
C THR A 1128 16.15 -9.08 -15.44
N ASP A 1129 16.96 -9.64 -16.34
CA ASP A 1129 18.01 -8.93 -17.08
C ASP A 1129 17.46 -7.99 -18.17
N GLY A 1130 16.14 -7.97 -18.37
CA GLY A 1130 15.48 -7.21 -19.43
C GLY A 1130 15.24 -8.00 -20.70
N THR A 1131 15.62 -9.27 -20.79
CA THR A 1131 15.56 -10.03 -22.04
C THR A 1131 14.26 -10.80 -22.20
N VAL A 1132 13.59 -10.59 -23.34
CA VAL A 1132 12.50 -11.43 -23.85
C VAL A 1132 13.10 -12.48 -24.79
N TRP A 1133 12.72 -13.74 -24.57
CA TRP A 1133 13.13 -14.89 -25.36
C TRP A 1133 11.90 -15.53 -26.00
N VAL A 1134 12.01 -15.93 -27.26
CA VAL A 1134 11.07 -16.85 -27.93
C VAL A 1134 11.83 -18.14 -28.18
N LEU A 1135 11.40 -19.21 -27.51
CA LEU A 1135 11.99 -20.55 -27.57
C LEU A 1135 11.10 -21.48 -28.41
N ASN A 1136 11.70 -22.47 -29.04
CA ASN A 1136 10.98 -23.61 -29.59
C ASN A 1136 10.46 -24.49 -28.44
N GLY A 1137 9.15 -24.76 -28.39
CA GLY A 1137 8.54 -25.58 -27.34
C GLY A 1137 8.97 -27.06 -27.37
N GLU A 1138 9.50 -27.53 -28.51
CA GLU A 1138 9.92 -28.93 -28.67
C GLU A 1138 11.28 -29.24 -28.04
N ASP A 1139 12.25 -28.32 -28.12
CA ASP A 1139 13.65 -28.57 -27.72
C ASP A 1139 14.29 -27.44 -26.89
N GLY A 1140 13.57 -26.33 -26.65
CA GLY A 1140 14.07 -25.17 -25.91
C GLY A 1140 15.05 -24.28 -26.69
N THR A 1141 15.25 -24.52 -28.00
CA THR A 1141 16.19 -23.72 -28.80
C THR A 1141 15.68 -22.29 -29.01
N VAL A 1142 16.58 -21.31 -28.93
CA VAL A 1142 16.23 -19.89 -29.13
C VAL A 1142 15.84 -19.67 -30.59
N CYS A 1143 14.63 -19.16 -30.81
CA CYS A 1143 14.13 -18.73 -32.11
C CYS A 1143 14.33 -17.23 -32.33
N ALA A 1144 14.08 -16.40 -31.28
CA ALA A 1144 14.31 -14.96 -31.30
C ALA A 1144 14.58 -14.44 -29.86
N SER A 1145 15.22 -13.28 -29.74
CA SER A 1145 15.43 -12.60 -28.45
C SER A 1145 15.52 -11.08 -28.62
N LEU A 1146 15.10 -10.32 -27.62
CA LEU A 1146 15.23 -8.86 -27.55
C LEU A 1146 15.41 -8.41 -26.10
N SER A 1147 16.38 -7.51 -25.84
CA SER A 1147 16.56 -6.91 -24.52
C SER A 1147 15.90 -5.54 -24.43
N LEU A 1148 15.18 -5.30 -23.35
CA LEU A 1148 14.50 -4.06 -22.98
C LEU A 1148 15.25 -3.35 -21.85
N PRO A 1149 15.00 -2.04 -21.60
CA PRO A 1149 15.89 -1.22 -20.75
C PRO A 1149 15.78 -1.44 -19.22
N GLY A 1150 14.97 -2.40 -18.77
CA GLY A 1150 14.73 -2.65 -17.35
C GLY A 1150 14.17 -4.05 -17.07
N GLU A 1151 14.08 -4.41 -15.79
CA GLU A 1151 13.69 -5.77 -15.40
C GLU A 1151 12.27 -6.15 -15.88
N LEU A 1152 12.07 -7.43 -16.22
CA LEU A 1152 10.79 -7.96 -16.66
C LEU A 1152 10.19 -8.91 -15.62
N PHE A 1153 9.20 -8.41 -14.88
CA PHE A 1153 8.40 -9.18 -13.91
C PHE A 1153 7.04 -9.57 -14.50
N SER A 1154 6.44 -8.70 -15.32
CA SER A 1154 5.27 -9.03 -16.15
C SER A 1154 5.51 -10.28 -16.98
N SER A 1155 4.52 -11.18 -17.00
CA SER A 1155 4.48 -12.29 -17.94
C SER A 1155 4.19 -11.78 -19.35
N PRO A 1156 4.84 -12.29 -20.41
CA PRO A 1156 4.47 -11.98 -21.78
C PRO A 1156 3.08 -12.54 -22.08
N VAL A 1157 2.32 -11.82 -22.90
CA VAL A 1157 1.04 -12.29 -23.47
C VAL A 1157 1.11 -12.16 -24.99
N VAL A 1158 0.82 -13.26 -25.69
CA VAL A 1158 0.98 -13.33 -27.15
C VAL A 1158 -0.36 -13.52 -27.84
N TRP A 1159 -0.65 -12.68 -28.83
CA TRP A 1159 -1.72 -12.89 -29.80
C TRP A 1159 -1.16 -12.84 -31.21
N GLU A 1160 -1.31 -13.94 -31.95
CA GLU A 1160 -0.73 -14.15 -33.28
C GLU A 1160 0.80 -13.93 -33.29
N GLN A 1161 1.28 -12.83 -33.88
CA GLN A 1161 2.69 -12.44 -33.96
C GLN A 1161 3.03 -11.26 -33.03
N THR A 1162 2.07 -10.82 -32.21
CA THR A 1162 2.20 -9.66 -31.32
C THR A 1162 2.34 -10.12 -29.88
N LEU A 1163 3.38 -9.65 -29.18
CA LEU A 1163 3.69 -9.99 -27.79
C LEU A 1163 3.68 -8.71 -26.95
N VAL A 1164 2.90 -8.69 -25.88
CA VAL A 1164 2.80 -7.53 -24.96
C VAL A 1164 3.30 -7.92 -23.57
N LEU A 1165 4.09 -7.03 -22.95
CA LEU A 1165 4.56 -7.18 -21.56
C LEU A 1165 4.89 -5.85 -20.90
N GLY A 1166 4.73 -5.80 -19.58
CA GLY A 1166 5.23 -4.72 -18.73
C GLY A 1166 6.74 -4.81 -18.46
N CYS A 1167 7.36 -3.66 -18.17
CA CYS A 1167 8.74 -3.53 -17.75
C CYS A 1167 8.85 -2.62 -16.51
N ARG A 1168 9.89 -2.83 -15.69
CA ARG A 1168 10.16 -2.02 -14.50
C ARG A 1168 10.79 -0.66 -14.78
N ASN A 1169 11.01 -0.31 -16.05
CA ASN A 1169 11.42 1.03 -16.48
C ASN A 1169 10.22 1.98 -16.72
N ASP A 1170 9.06 1.67 -16.15
CA ASP A 1170 7.78 2.39 -16.23
C ASP A 1170 6.94 2.18 -17.51
N TYR A 1171 7.46 1.44 -18.51
CA TYR A 1171 6.76 1.21 -19.78
C TYR A 1171 6.08 -0.17 -19.89
N VAL A 1172 4.98 -0.21 -20.64
CA VAL A 1172 4.49 -1.43 -21.30
C VAL A 1172 4.98 -1.43 -22.75
N TYR A 1173 5.48 -2.58 -23.20
CA TYR A 1173 6.02 -2.79 -24.55
C TYR A 1173 5.15 -3.73 -25.36
N CYS A 1174 4.95 -3.38 -26.63
CA CYS A 1174 4.43 -4.27 -27.65
C CYS A 1174 5.57 -4.63 -28.61
N LEU A 1175 5.83 -5.93 -28.72
CA LEU A 1175 6.83 -6.51 -29.61
C LEU A 1175 6.13 -7.24 -30.75
N GLU A 1176 6.78 -7.25 -31.91
CA GLU A 1176 6.33 -7.98 -33.10
C GLU A 1176 7.37 -9.02 -33.48
N LEU A 1177 6.91 -10.25 -33.73
CA LEU A 1177 7.74 -11.38 -34.15
C LEU A 1177 7.80 -11.45 -35.69
N THR A 1178 8.85 -10.89 -36.26
CA THR A 1178 9.09 -10.84 -37.70
C THR A 1178 9.93 -12.01 -38.20
N GLN A 1179 9.83 -12.29 -39.50
CA GLN A 1179 10.78 -13.14 -40.22
C GLN A 1179 11.69 -12.24 -41.06
N ASP A 1180 12.99 -12.47 -41.04
CA ASP A 1180 13.90 -11.67 -41.86
C ASP A 1180 13.60 -11.92 -43.35
N PRO A 1181 13.54 -10.86 -44.19
CA PRO A 1181 13.30 -11.03 -45.62
C PRO A 1181 14.48 -11.78 -46.23
N VAL A 1182 14.22 -12.99 -46.74
CA VAL A 1182 15.20 -13.76 -47.52
C VAL A 1182 15.74 -12.85 -48.62
N MET A 1183 17.05 -12.56 -48.57
CA MET A 1183 17.73 -11.88 -49.67
C MET A 1183 17.54 -12.71 -50.94
N LYS A 1184 16.65 -12.25 -51.83
CA LYS A 1184 16.69 -12.67 -53.22
C LYS A 1184 17.98 -12.12 -53.82
N SER A 1185 19.00 -12.97 -53.89
CA SER A 1185 20.07 -12.78 -54.87
C SER A 1185 19.45 -12.64 -56.26
N ALA A 1186 20.03 -11.77 -57.08
CA ALA A 1186 19.53 -11.37 -58.39
C ALA A 1186 19.24 -12.55 -59.34
#